data_AF-A0A9D3T6P8-F1
#
_entry.id   AF-A0A9D3T6P8-F1
#
_cell.length_a   1.000
_cell.length_b   1.000
_cell.length_c   1.000
_cell.angle_alpha   90.00
_cell.angle_beta   90.00
_cell.angle_gamma   90.00
#
_symmetry.space_group_name_H-M   'P 1'
#
loop_
_entity.id
_entity.type
_entity.pdbx_description
1 polymer ?
#
loop_
_entity_poly.entity_id
_entity_poly.type
_entity_poly.pdbx_seq_one_letter_code
_entity_poly.pdbx_strand_id
1 'polypeptide(L)'
;MAADAAGDAPLDTTEMDERQQRSAARPEKTRWYSKGREQRMRTDPEALSSVSCGDSAIRCRDVCRSYGKLKVLNSLNLTVPQGHIYGLLGPSGCGKTTLLKCIVGTLKISRGHITVLGKPPAFPGHGVPGKMVGYMPQDLALYNEFTISDTLWFYGRIHGLSSKDTQSRMDFLIEFLDLPQKSSLVRNLSGGQRRRVSLGAALLQNPQLLILDEPTVGVDPVLRAKIWQHLVEIVKGGQVSVIITTHYIEEARQANVVGLMRNGSLLAEAPPDEVMKQHNAATLESAFLQLCESSDQTVSKPNGSPDNRHKEGSQSSESCKDESQPILSPGSGPGSEEPKLTADWKVRARHMLPKWRNIAALMIKTMVRMKRLPGFLCFQFLLPVIQISLMCLCIGGDPRGIQVAVVNNETSETSLSRSLLSFLDNSSIEQVVLPHSEAFAGIRDGQYWGVLEFGKNFSSYLMKRMLQTRVSREIVDGGSVHVWLDLTNRQIALMLQKKLQEAFEAFVQNKLGSMSYLVSLPIKIEEPIYGSKNTDFTTFVTPGAVLSITFYLAVGLTALSFVLERKEGLLDRCWVAGVSSLETMLAHLFSQLFVISVQILLMLLFIFLVFKIPNEGSLALVIALIVLQGVTGISFGLVISAAIDDEQSANQAALGIFYPNLIISGIIWPVECIPYPLRYLSLALPQTYASEALRCIMYRGWDLSRMMVWRGFVVTLGWNTFFLILATVILKLRT
;
A
#
# COMPACT_ATOMS: atom_id res chain seq x y z
N MET A 1 7.95 -34.21 64.61
CA MET A 1 8.46 -32.83 64.76
C MET A 1 7.30 -31.94 64.31
N ALA A 2 6.43 -31.40 65.17
CA ALA A 2 6.67 -30.57 66.37
C ALA A 2 7.41 -29.28 66.00
N ALA A 3 6.98 -28.05 66.32
CA ALA A 3 5.73 -27.54 66.92
C ALA A 3 5.54 -26.04 66.50
N ASP A 4 4.52 -25.23 66.82
CA ASP A 4 3.29 -25.34 67.65
C ASP A 4 2.22 -24.33 67.13
N ALA A 5 0.91 -24.43 67.43
CA ALA A 5 0.10 -23.73 68.47
C ALA A 5 0.28 -22.19 68.57
N ALA A 6 -0.73 -21.34 68.79
CA ALA A 6 -2.21 -21.35 68.80
C ALA A 6 -2.64 -19.83 68.77
N GLY A 7 -3.90 -19.37 68.65
CA GLY A 7 -5.24 -19.95 68.61
C GLY A 7 -6.30 -18.85 68.83
N ASP A 8 -7.57 -19.26 68.75
CA ASP A 8 -8.81 -18.58 69.20
C ASP A 8 -9.43 -17.35 68.49
N ALA A 9 -10.75 -17.48 68.39
CA ALA A 9 -11.78 -16.53 67.91
C ALA A 9 -12.73 -16.24 69.12
N PRO A 10 -14.05 -15.95 69.03
CA PRO A 10 -14.94 -15.56 67.91
C PRO A 10 -15.94 -14.40 68.26
N LEU A 11 -16.88 -14.08 67.34
CA LEU A 11 -18.21 -13.44 67.58
C LEU A 11 -18.21 -11.97 68.13
N ASP A 12 -19.06 -11.00 67.78
CA ASP A 12 -20.41 -10.95 67.20
C ASP A 12 -20.83 -9.48 66.81
N THR A 13 -21.99 -9.34 66.13
CA THR A 13 -22.96 -8.20 66.07
C THR A 13 -22.61 -6.69 65.90
N THR A 14 -23.51 -6.02 65.15
CA THR A 14 -23.87 -4.57 65.16
C THR A 14 -22.83 -3.50 64.78
N GLU A 15 -22.92 -3.00 63.54
CA GLU A 15 -23.04 -1.54 63.22
C GLU A 15 -23.26 -1.32 61.70
N MET A 16 -24.50 -1.56 61.24
CA MET A 16 -24.98 -1.11 59.92
C MET A 16 -26.21 -0.21 60.11
N ASP A 17 -26.04 1.07 60.50
CA ASP A 17 -27.12 2.06 60.28
C ASP A 17 -26.77 3.58 60.31
N GLU A 18 -25.51 4.02 60.42
CA GLU A 18 -25.23 5.44 60.74
C GLU A 18 -24.47 6.31 59.72
N ARG A 19 -24.41 5.93 58.44
CA ARG A 19 -23.84 6.81 57.37
C ARG A 19 -24.67 6.95 56.10
N GLN A 20 -26.00 6.80 56.19
CA GLN A 20 -26.87 6.91 55.01
C GLN A 20 -28.08 7.85 55.17
N GLN A 21 -27.99 8.88 56.03
CA GLN A 21 -28.98 9.96 56.10
C GLN A 21 -28.37 11.31 56.52
N ARG A 22 -28.03 12.16 55.55
CA ARG A 22 -28.09 13.63 55.66
C ARG A 22 -27.99 14.33 54.31
N SER A 23 -28.73 15.43 54.17
CA SER A 23 -28.67 16.43 53.10
C SER A 23 -29.24 16.06 51.72
N ALA A 24 -30.57 16.02 51.63
CA ALA A 24 -31.30 16.37 50.41
C ALA A 24 -32.08 17.69 50.62
N ALA A 25 -31.69 18.78 49.94
CA ALA A 25 -32.53 19.98 49.71
C ALA A 25 -31.88 20.98 48.70
N ARG A 26 -32.36 20.94 47.43
CA ARG A 26 -32.66 22.02 46.43
C ARG A 26 -31.91 23.40 46.44
N PRO A 27 -31.94 24.19 45.32
CA PRO A 27 -32.45 23.93 43.96
C PRO A 27 -31.45 24.30 42.82
N GLU A 28 -31.92 24.13 41.57
CA GLU A 28 -31.23 24.50 40.32
C GLU A 28 -30.95 26.00 40.14
N LYS A 29 -29.90 26.35 39.38
CA LYS A 29 -29.94 27.50 38.46
C LYS A 29 -28.88 27.46 37.35
N THR A 30 -29.34 27.72 36.14
CA THR A 30 -28.60 27.72 34.87
C THR A 30 -27.75 29.00 34.71
N ARG A 31 -26.41 28.89 34.67
CA ARG A 31 -25.53 29.94 34.10
C ARG A 31 -24.09 29.47 33.90
N TRP A 32 -23.67 29.28 32.65
CA TRP A 32 -22.25 29.19 32.28
C TRP A 32 -21.97 30.02 31.03
N TYR A 33 -21.65 31.29 31.28
CA TYR A 33 -20.97 32.16 30.32
C TYR A 33 -19.91 32.96 31.08
N SER A 34 -18.82 33.31 30.39
CA SER A 34 -17.68 34.10 30.86
C SER A 34 -16.82 33.52 32.02
N LYS A 35 -15.61 33.09 31.66
CA LYS A 35 -14.41 33.45 32.41
C LYS A 35 -13.28 33.70 31.42
N GLY A 36 -13.02 34.97 31.13
CA GLY A 36 -11.94 35.38 30.25
C GLY A 36 -10.58 35.06 30.87
N ARG A 37 -9.60 34.76 30.01
CA ARG A 37 -8.18 34.70 30.39
C ARG A 37 -7.45 35.70 29.51
N GLU A 38 -7.08 36.84 30.08
CA GLU A 38 -6.30 37.84 29.37
C GLU A 38 -4.91 37.29 29.08
N GLN A 39 -4.54 37.24 27.79
CA GLN A 39 -3.16 37.17 27.37
C GLN A 39 -2.95 38.23 26.27
N ARG A 40 -2.02 39.15 26.55
CA ARG A 40 -1.70 40.29 25.68
C ARG A 40 -1.37 39.83 24.26
N MET A 41 -2.21 40.21 23.30
CA MET A 41 -1.93 40.05 21.87
C MET A 41 -1.36 41.36 21.34
N ARG A 42 -0.19 41.33 20.71
CA ARG A 42 0.35 42.48 19.97
C ARG A 42 -0.52 42.72 18.74
N THR A 43 -0.91 43.96 18.52
CA THR A 43 -1.73 44.39 17.38
C THR A 43 -0.84 44.73 16.19
N ASP A 44 -0.85 43.87 15.16
CA ASP A 44 -0.41 44.23 13.81
C ASP A 44 -1.59 44.91 13.07
N PRO A 45 -1.47 46.17 12.61
CA PRO A 45 -2.61 46.95 12.13
C PRO A 45 -2.82 46.80 10.62
N GLU A 46 -3.31 45.64 10.16
CA GLU A 46 -3.56 45.41 8.73
C GLU A 46 -4.83 44.57 8.45
N ALA A 47 -5.96 44.95 9.08
CA ALA A 47 -7.25 44.28 8.89
C ALA A 47 -8.47 45.18 9.15
N LEU A 48 -8.68 46.24 8.34
CA LEU A 48 -9.90 47.07 8.42
C LEU A 48 -10.31 47.71 7.08
N SER A 49 -10.70 46.86 6.13
CA SER A 49 -11.53 47.25 4.96
C SER A 49 -12.03 46.01 4.19
N SER A 50 -12.79 45.12 4.84
CA SER A 50 -13.46 44.00 4.16
C SER A 50 -14.85 44.40 3.67
N VAL A 51 -15.01 44.51 2.35
CA VAL A 51 -16.32 44.71 1.69
C VAL A 51 -17.28 43.56 2.04
N SER A 52 -18.54 43.89 2.28
CA SER A 52 -19.59 42.95 2.69
C SER A 52 -19.95 41.94 1.58
N CYS A 53 -19.54 40.68 1.77
CA CYS A 53 -19.98 39.53 0.96
C CYS A 53 -20.30 38.33 1.87
N GLY A 54 -21.21 38.55 2.84
CA GLY A 54 -21.34 37.72 4.05
C GLY A 54 -22.48 36.71 4.13
N ASP A 55 -23.39 36.65 3.15
CA ASP A 55 -24.72 36.02 3.38
C ASP A 55 -24.87 34.57 2.87
N SER A 56 -23.90 34.03 2.13
CA SER A 56 -24.00 32.69 1.51
C SER A 56 -22.85 31.75 1.89
N ALA A 57 -23.19 30.58 2.44
CA ALA A 57 -22.24 29.54 2.82
C ALA A 57 -21.65 28.78 1.62
N ILE A 58 -22.41 28.60 0.53
CA ILE A 58 -21.92 28.08 -0.75
C ILE A 58 -22.50 28.94 -1.87
N ARG A 59 -21.68 29.23 -2.89
CA ARG A 59 -22.13 29.86 -4.13
C ARG A 59 -21.39 29.23 -5.31
N CYS A 60 -22.15 28.70 -6.27
CA CYS A 60 -21.68 28.16 -7.53
C CYS A 60 -22.12 29.10 -8.66
N ARG A 61 -21.20 29.43 -9.56
CA ARG A 61 -21.45 30.22 -10.77
C ARG A 61 -21.02 29.44 -12.01
N ASP A 62 -21.95 29.18 -12.92
CA ASP A 62 -21.77 28.47 -14.19
C ASP A 62 -20.92 27.18 -14.11
N VAL A 63 -21.11 26.41 -13.04
CA VAL A 63 -20.28 25.23 -12.76
C VAL A 63 -20.53 24.15 -13.79
N CYS A 64 -19.47 23.75 -14.49
CA CYS A 64 -19.47 22.64 -15.43
C CYS A 64 -18.45 21.59 -15.01
N ARG A 65 -18.79 20.31 -15.20
CA ARG A 65 -17.89 19.17 -15.00
C ARG A 65 -18.21 18.09 -16.03
N SER A 66 -17.17 17.57 -16.68
CA SER A 66 -17.25 16.41 -17.57
C SER A 66 -16.26 15.32 -17.15
N TYR A 67 -16.60 14.08 -17.50
CA TYR A 67 -15.70 12.93 -17.43
C TYR A 67 -15.54 12.38 -18.85
N GLY A 68 -14.40 12.68 -19.48
CA GLY A 68 -14.21 12.45 -20.91
C GLY A 68 -15.30 13.17 -21.72
N LYS A 69 -16.09 12.41 -22.49
CA LYS A 69 -17.19 12.93 -23.31
C LYS A 69 -18.50 13.15 -22.53
N LEU A 70 -18.66 12.59 -21.33
CA LEU A 70 -19.90 12.69 -20.56
C LEU A 70 -19.92 14.01 -19.76
N LYS A 71 -20.85 14.92 -20.06
CA LYS A 71 -21.10 16.14 -19.28
C LYS A 71 -22.01 15.81 -18.10
N VAL A 72 -21.54 15.99 -16.87
CA VAL A 72 -22.25 15.64 -15.63
C VAL A 72 -22.82 16.86 -14.91
N LEU A 73 -22.16 18.02 -15.01
CA LEU A 73 -22.69 19.32 -14.55
C LEU A 73 -22.70 20.31 -15.72
N ASN A 74 -23.78 21.07 -15.87
CA ASN A 74 -24.06 21.92 -17.01
C ASN A 74 -24.47 23.34 -16.57
N SER A 75 -23.52 24.27 -16.59
CA SER A 75 -23.69 25.70 -16.23
C SER A 75 -24.50 25.89 -14.95
N LEU A 76 -24.17 25.10 -13.92
CA LEU A 76 -24.96 25.05 -12.69
C LEU A 76 -24.67 26.27 -11.81
N ASN A 77 -25.72 27.03 -11.56
CA ASN A 77 -25.78 28.11 -10.60
C ASN A 77 -26.51 27.60 -9.34
N LEU A 78 -26.01 27.93 -8.15
CA LEU A 78 -26.52 27.45 -6.86
C LEU A 78 -26.11 28.44 -5.77
N THR A 79 -27.01 28.83 -4.87
CA THR A 79 -26.68 29.66 -3.71
C THR A 79 -27.28 29.09 -2.43
N VAL A 80 -26.42 28.57 -1.55
CA VAL A 80 -26.81 28.11 -0.21
C VAL A 80 -26.63 29.27 0.78
N PRO A 81 -27.71 29.81 1.37
CA PRO A 81 -27.62 30.84 2.39
C PRO A 81 -26.88 30.33 3.64
N GLN A 82 -26.19 31.22 4.35
CA GLN A 82 -25.59 30.85 5.63
C GLN A 82 -26.68 30.65 6.70
N GLY A 83 -26.51 29.68 7.60
CA GLY A 83 -27.46 29.43 8.69
C GLY A 83 -28.79 28.83 8.23
N HIS A 84 -28.79 28.08 7.13
CA HIS A 84 -29.98 27.41 6.57
C HIS A 84 -29.71 25.93 6.26
N ILE A 85 -30.78 25.12 6.19
CA ILE A 85 -30.77 23.78 5.60
C ILE A 85 -31.17 23.87 4.13
N TYR A 86 -30.35 23.31 3.25
CA TYR A 86 -30.57 23.22 1.81
C TYR A 86 -30.79 21.76 1.38
N GLY A 87 -31.99 21.45 0.89
CA GLY A 87 -32.34 20.12 0.38
C GLY A 87 -32.06 19.99 -1.11
N LEU A 88 -31.02 19.23 -1.49
CA LEU A 88 -30.70 18.95 -2.89
C LEU A 88 -31.38 17.64 -3.35
N LEU A 89 -32.48 17.79 -4.09
CA LEU A 89 -33.28 16.70 -4.66
C LEU A 89 -32.88 16.41 -6.11
N GLY A 90 -33.12 15.19 -6.56
CA GLY A 90 -32.97 14.79 -7.96
C GLY A 90 -32.85 13.27 -8.14
N PRO A 91 -33.12 12.73 -9.34
CA PRO A 91 -33.00 11.30 -9.60
C PRO A 91 -31.55 10.81 -9.47
N SER A 92 -31.39 9.49 -9.43
CA SER A 92 -30.06 8.86 -9.45
C SER A 92 -29.31 9.25 -10.73
N GLY A 93 -28.00 9.53 -10.61
CA GLY A 93 -27.17 9.93 -11.75
C GLY A 93 -27.29 11.39 -12.21
N CYS A 94 -28.19 12.22 -11.65
CA CYS A 94 -28.33 13.62 -12.12
C CYS A 94 -27.16 14.56 -11.80
N GLY A 95 -26.19 14.13 -10.97
CA GLY A 95 -24.96 14.87 -10.66
C GLY A 95 -24.75 15.26 -9.20
N LYS A 96 -25.71 15.01 -8.29
CA LYS A 96 -25.67 15.44 -6.86
C LYS A 96 -24.32 15.19 -6.17
N THR A 97 -23.89 13.93 -6.05
CA THR A 97 -22.62 13.56 -5.40
C THR A 97 -21.39 14.15 -6.12
N THR A 98 -21.45 14.36 -7.44
CA THR A 98 -20.38 15.04 -8.19
C THR A 98 -20.30 16.52 -7.79
N LEU A 99 -21.44 17.20 -7.66
CA LEU A 99 -21.52 18.57 -7.18
C LEU A 99 -20.99 18.69 -5.72
N LEU A 100 -21.36 17.76 -4.84
CA LEU A 100 -20.84 17.73 -3.47
C LEU A 100 -19.31 17.58 -3.43
N LYS A 101 -18.73 16.67 -4.22
CA LYS A 101 -17.26 16.52 -4.32
C LYS A 101 -16.57 17.78 -4.87
N CYS A 102 -17.21 18.50 -5.81
CA CYS A 102 -16.72 19.81 -6.27
C CYS A 102 -16.76 20.88 -5.17
N ILE A 103 -17.86 20.96 -4.40
CA ILE A 103 -18.02 21.92 -3.29
C ILE A 103 -16.99 21.66 -2.19
N VAL A 104 -16.75 20.41 -1.83
CA VAL A 104 -15.75 20.03 -0.82
C VAL A 104 -14.30 20.29 -1.30
N GLY A 105 -14.07 20.29 -2.62
CA GLY A 105 -12.75 20.47 -3.22
C GLY A 105 -11.96 19.17 -3.43
N THR A 106 -12.60 18.00 -3.35
CA THR A 106 -11.98 16.72 -3.74
C THR A 106 -12.04 16.47 -5.24
N LEU A 107 -12.89 17.19 -5.98
CA LEU A 107 -12.99 17.13 -7.42
C LEU A 107 -12.85 18.53 -8.04
N LYS A 108 -11.97 18.68 -9.03
CA LYS A 108 -11.80 19.95 -9.76
C LYS A 108 -12.94 20.17 -10.75
N ILE A 109 -13.50 21.39 -10.80
CA ILE A 109 -14.44 21.81 -11.84
C ILE A 109 -13.74 21.95 -13.20
N SER A 110 -14.51 21.83 -14.30
CA SER A 110 -14.00 22.03 -15.67
C SER A 110 -14.14 23.50 -16.13
N ARG A 111 -15.21 24.18 -15.71
CA ARG A 111 -15.48 25.62 -15.95
C ARG A 111 -16.40 26.14 -14.82
N GLY A 112 -16.42 27.46 -14.64
CA GLY A 112 -17.22 28.15 -13.64
C GLY A 112 -16.42 28.52 -12.39
N HIS A 113 -17.11 28.92 -11.33
CA HIS A 113 -16.53 29.28 -10.05
C HIS A 113 -17.33 28.69 -8.88
N ILE A 114 -16.64 28.27 -7.81
CA ILE A 114 -17.25 27.84 -6.56
C ILE A 114 -16.59 28.62 -5.43
N THR A 115 -17.38 29.25 -4.58
CA THR A 115 -16.95 29.75 -3.27
C THR A 115 -17.69 29.04 -2.16
N VAL A 116 -16.97 28.63 -1.13
CA VAL A 116 -17.50 28.04 0.10
C VAL A 116 -17.01 28.89 1.27
N LEU A 117 -17.90 29.32 2.17
CA LEU A 117 -17.56 30.16 3.33
C LEU A 117 -16.61 31.32 2.95
N GLY A 118 -16.97 32.03 1.87
CA GLY A 118 -16.26 33.22 1.36
C GLY A 118 -14.98 33.00 0.53
N LYS A 119 -14.50 31.76 0.29
CA LYS A 119 -13.30 31.52 -0.55
C LYS A 119 -13.45 30.27 -1.44
N PRO A 120 -12.64 30.10 -2.50
CA PRO A 120 -12.67 28.88 -3.31
C PRO A 120 -12.29 27.62 -2.50
N PRO A 121 -12.88 26.45 -2.79
CA PRO A 121 -12.46 25.21 -2.16
C PRO A 121 -11.01 24.86 -2.54
N ALA A 122 -10.31 24.16 -1.65
CA ALA A 122 -8.87 23.90 -1.71
C ALA A 122 -7.96 25.15 -1.71
N PHE A 123 -8.49 26.34 -1.36
CA PHE A 123 -7.66 27.54 -1.22
C PHE A 123 -6.68 27.41 -0.03
N PRO A 124 -5.39 27.76 -0.18
CA PRO A 124 -4.40 27.60 0.90
C PRO A 124 -4.80 28.33 2.18
N GLY A 125 -4.89 27.58 3.29
CA GLY A 125 -5.25 28.13 4.60
C GLY A 125 -6.74 28.37 4.85
N HIS A 126 -7.62 28.08 3.88
CA HIS A 126 -9.07 28.30 4.04
C HIS A 126 -9.76 27.27 4.94
N GLY A 127 -9.29 26.03 5.00
CA GLY A 127 -9.87 24.99 5.86
C GLY A 127 -11.02 24.20 5.23
N VAL A 128 -11.25 24.39 3.93
CA VAL A 128 -12.10 23.56 3.07
C VAL A 128 -11.24 23.00 1.92
N PRO A 129 -11.02 21.68 1.82
CA PRO A 129 -11.37 20.64 2.79
C PRO A 129 -10.64 20.80 4.13
N GLY A 130 -11.20 20.23 5.21
CA GLY A 130 -10.66 20.34 6.56
C GLY A 130 -11.69 20.62 7.65
N LYS A 131 -11.23 21.22 8.75
CA LYS A 131 -11.99 21.42 10.00
C LYS A 131 -13.28 22.25 9.88
N MET A 132 -13.50 22.94 8.77
CA MET A 132 -14.68 23.79 8.57
C MET A 132 -15.85 23.04 7.92
N VAL A 133 -15.60 21.85 7.33
CA VAL A 133 -16.62 21.03 6.68
C VAL A 133 -16.71 19.65 7.30
N GLY A 134 -17.89 19.28 7.79
CA GLY A 134 -18.23 17.89 8.11
C GLY A 134 -18.86 17.25 6.88
N TYR A 135 -18.38 16.07 6.49
CA TYR A 135 -18.87 15.37 5.29
C TYR A 135 -19.24 13.93 5.60
N MET A 136 -20.42 13.55 5.13
CA MET A 136 -20.90 12.18 5.09
C MET A 136 -21.09 11.78 3.64
N PRO A 137 -20.24 10.90 3.08
CA PRO A 137 -20.42 10.34 1.75
C PRO A 137 -21.54 9.29 1.70
N GLN A 138 -22.09 9.08 0.50
CA GLN A 138 -23.08 8.03 0.19
C GLN A 138 -22.50 6.64 0.48
N ASP A 139 -21.35 6.32 -0.13
CA ASP A 139 -20.51 5.18 0.27
C ASP A 139 -19.89 5.46 1.63
N LEU A 140 -20.27 4.66 2.63
CA LEU A 140 -20.09 5.04 4.04
C LEU A 140 -18.64 5.25 4.48
N ALA A 141 -17.66 4.70 3.75
CA ALA A 141 -16.22 4.88 4.00
C ALA A 141 -15.86 4.75 5.50
N LEU A 142 -16.11 3.56 6.04
CA LEU A 142 -15.79 3.16 7.42
C LEU A 142 -14.89 1.93 7.40
N TYR A 143 -13.84 1.93 8.23
CA TYR A 143 -12.94 0.79 8.38
C TYR A 143 -13.66 -0.39 9.02
N ASN A 144 -13.75 -1.52 8.32
CA ASN A 144 -14.49 -2.70 8.76
C ASN A 144 -13.93 -3.34 10.06
N GLU A 145 -12.63 -3.20 10.29
CA GLU A 145 -11.91 -3.75 11.45
C GLU A 145 -11.99 -2.86 12.70
N PHE A 146 -12.54 -1.66 12.59
CA PHE A 146 -12.66 -0.71 13.70
C PHE A 146 -13.89 -0.98 14.54
N THR A 147 -13.85 -0.55 15.80
CA THR A 147 -15.08 -0.36 16.59
C THR A 147 -15.71 1.01 16.32
N ILE A 148 -16.93 1.22 16.78
CA ILE A 148 -17.58 2.54 16.81
C ILE A 148 -16.68 3.55 17.53
N SER A 149 -16.12 3.16 18.68
CA SER A 149 -15.20 4.02 19.43
C SER A 149 -13.91 4.33 18.65
N ASP A 150 -13.26 3.32 18.04
CA ASP A 150 -12.05 3.51 17.23
C ASP A 150 -12.30 4.49 16.06
N THR A 151 -13.47 4.41 15.44
CA THR A 151 -13.90 5.27 14.32
C THR A 151 -14.02 6.73 14.76
N LEU A 152 -14.76 7.01 15.83
CA LEU A 152 -14.95 8.38 16.33
C LEU A 152 -13.62 8.95 16.88
N TRP A 153 -12.80 8.11 17.52
CA TRP A 153 -11.45 8.46 17.96
C TRP A 153 -10.47 8.77 16.82
N PHE A 154 -10.64 8.17 15.65
CA PHE A 154 -9.83 8.43 14.47
C PHE A 154 -10.18 9.78 13.84
N TYR A 155 -11.46 10.02 13.55
CA TYR A 155 -11.91 11.30 13.00
C TYR A 155 -11.66 12.46 13.99
N GLY A 156 -11.86 12.24 15.29
CA GLY A 156 -11.53 13.24 16.32
C GLY A 156 -10.07 13.69 16.28
N ARG A 157 -9.12 12.76 16.09
CA ARG A 157 -7.69 13.07 15.95
C ARG A 157 -7.35 13.82 14.66
N ILE A 158 -7.95 13.45 13.53
CA ILE A 158 -7.73 14.13 12.25
C ILE A 158 -8.23 15.58 12.31
N HIS A 159 -9.47 15.78 12.76
CA HIS A 159 -10.05 17.11 12.90
C HIS A 159 -9.33 17.93 14.00
N GLY A 160 -8.79 17.26 15.02
CA GLY A 160 -7.91 17.86 16.03
C GLY A 160 -8.61 18.22 17.34
N LEU A 161 -9.70 17.52 17.65
CA LEU A 161 -10.39 17.62 18.94
C LEU A 161 -9.47 17.13 20.08
N SER A 162 -9.65 17.67 21.28
CA SER A 162 -8.95 17.11 22.45
C SER A 162 -9.53 15.75 22.82
N SER A 163 -8.81 14.97 23.62
CA SER A 163 -9.31 13.68 24.12
C SER A 163 -10.58 13.82 24.97
N LYS A 164 -10.74 14.93 25.70
CA LYS A 164 -11.93 15.18 26.52
C LYS A 164 -13.14 15.53 25.64
N ASP A 165 -12.94 16.42 24.66
CA ASP A 165 -14.01 16.82 23.73
C ASP A 165 -14.44 15.63 22.87
N THR A 166 -13.48 14.84 22.37
CA THR A 166 -13.77 13.62 21.59
C THR A 166 -14.61 12.64 22.40
N GLN A 167 -14.29 12.41 23.67
CA GLN A 167 -15.05 11.52 24.55
C GLN A 167 -16.47 12.07 24.80
N SER A 168 -16.61 13.33 25.21
CA SER A 168 -17.91 13.96 25.48
C SER A 168 -18.82 14.00 24.23
N ARG A 169 -18.26 14.31 23.06
CA ARG A 169 -19.00 14.28 21.79
C ARG A 169 -19.36 12.86 21.36
N MET A 170 -18.48 11.88 21.59
CA MET A 170 -18.76 10.47 21.32
C MET A 170 -19.92 9.95 22.17
N ASP A 171 -19.91 10.20 23.48
CA ASP A 171 -20.95 9.73 24.39
C ASP A 171 -22.32 10.35 24.03
N PHE A 172 -22.36 11.66 23.74
CA PHE A 172 -23.55 12.33 23.20
C PHE A 172 -24.04 11.71 21.88
N LEU A 173 -23.14 11.45 20.92
CA LEU A 173 -23.52 10.90 19.61
C LEU A 173 -24.01 9.45 19.69
N ILE A 174 -23.49 8.65 20.62
CA ILE A 174 -23.94 7.27 20.86
C ILE A 174 -25.39 7.28 21.35
N GLU A 175 -25.72 8.10 22.34
CA GLU A 175 -27.09 8.24 22.86
C GLU A 175 -28.04 8.92 21.86
N PHE A 176 -27.57 9.98 21.20
CA PHE A 176 -28.36 10.74 20.25
C PHE A 176 -28.79 9.89 19.04
N LEU A 177 -27.85 9.16 18.44
CA LEU A 177 -28.08 8.33 17.25
C LEU A 177 -28.49 6.88 17.57
N ASP A 178 -28.69 6.53 18.84
CA ASP A 178 -29.01 5.14 19.27
C ASP A 178 -27.98 4.13 18.71
N LEU A 179 -26.69 4.44 18.86
CA LEU A 179 -25.63 3.53 18.41
C LEU A 179 -25.54 2.34 19.36
N PRO A 180 -25.26 1.12 18.87
CA PRO A 180 -24.99 -0.02 19.73
C PRO A 180 -23.69 0.20 20.51
N GLN A 181 -23.38 -0.72 21.43
CA GLN A 181 -22.23 -0.61 22.36
C GLN A 181 -20.96 -0.11 21.66
N LYS A 182 -20.25 0.84 22.28
CA LYS A 182 -19.04 1.50 21.72
C LYS A 182 -17.92 0.55 21.25
N SER A 183 -17.89 -0.66 21.79
CA SER A 183 -16.99 -1.79 21.46
C SER A 183 -17.42 -2.62 20.23
N SER A 184 -18.60 -2.37 19.66
CA SER A 184 -19.12 -3.07 18.48
C SER A 184 -18.24 -2.81 17.26
N LEU A 185 -17.86 -3.87 16.55
CA LEU A 185 -17.09 -3.79 15.31
C LEU A 185 -17.96 -3.35 14.13
N VAL A 186 -17.46 -2.43 13.30
CA VAL A 186 -18.15 -1.89 12.12
C VAL A 186 -18.62 -3.00 11.17
N ARG A 187 -17.78 -4.03 10.94
CA ARG A 187 -18.17 -5.18 10.09
C ARG A 187 -19.41 -5.95 10.59
N ASN A 188 -19.70 -5.92 11.89
CA ASN A 188 -20.85 -6.61 12.49
C ASN A 188 -22.13 -5.75 12.50
N LEU A 189 -22.04 -4.47 12.15
CA LEU A 189 -23.18 -3.53 12.16
C LEU A 189 -24.06 -3.71 10.92
N SER A 190 -25.38 -3.54 11.10
CA SER A 190 -26.35 -3.46 10.00
C SER A 190 -26.11 -2.22 9.13
N GLY A 191 -26.63 -2.20 7.90
CA GLY A 191 -26.46 -1.05 6.99
C GLY A 191 -26.92 0.28 7.60
N GLY A 192 -28.09 0.29 8.25
CA GLY A 192 -28.59 1.46 8.98
C GLY A 192 -27.69 1.86 10.16
N GLN A 193 -27.20 0.90 10.97
CA GLN A 193 -26.25 1.20 12.05
C GLN A 193 -24.94 1.79 11.52
N ARG A 194 -24.37 1.25 10.42
CA ARG A 194 -23.17 1.83 9.77
C ARG A 194 -23.44 3.25 9.27
N ARG A 195 -24.62 3.51 8.68
CA ARG A 195 -25.00 4.84 8.19
C ARG A 195 -25.12 5.84 9.34
N ARG A 196 -25.69 5.44 10.48
CA ARG A 196 -25.69 6.22 11.74
C ARG A 196 -24.28 6.50 12.28
N VAL A 197 -23.38 5.51 12.31
CA VAL A 197 -21.96 5.74 12.70
C VAL A 197 -21.26 6.73 11.77
N SER A 198 -21.51 6.63 10.46
CA SER A 198 -20.95 7.56 9.47
C SER A 198 -21.45 9.00 9.65
N LEU A 199 -22.74 9.18 9.97
CA LEU A 199 -23.33 10.47 10.33
C LEU A 199 -22.69 11.03 11.62
N GLY A 200 -22.54 10.21 12.65
CA GLY A 200 -21.88 10.59 13.90
C GLY A 200 -20.46 11.10 13.67
N ALA A 201 -19.68 10.44 12.81
CA ALA A 201 -18.33 10.91 12.44
C ALA A 201 -18.34 12.28 11.73
N ALA A 202 -19.35 12.60 10.91
CA ALA A 202 -19.49 13.92 10.28
C ALA A 202 -19.91 15.02 11.27
N LEU A 203 -20.78 14.69 12.23
CA LEU A 203 -21.27 15.59 13.29
C LEU A 203 -20.23 15.85 14.40
N LEU A 204 -19.25 14.96 14.58
CA LEU A 204 -18.31 14.97 15.71
C LEU A 204 -17.65 16.33 15.96
N GLN A 205 -17.20 17.01 14.91
CA GLN A 205 -16.35 18.21 14.98
C GLN A 205 -17.07 19.57 15.08
N ASN A 206 -18.41 19.64 15.05
CA ASN A 206 -19.17 20.91 14.98
C ASN A 206 -18.68 21.85 13.85
N PRO A 207 -18.81 21.46 12.57
CA PRO A 207 -18.34 22.26 11.43
C PRO A 207 -19.25 23.48 11.18
N GLN A 208 -18.73 24.48 10.44
CA GLN A 208 -19.55 25.61 9.94
C GLN A 208 -20.42 25.23 8.75
N LEU A 209 -20.01 24.22 7.99
CA LEU A 209 -20.76 23.64 6.89
C LEU A 209 -20.85 22.12 7.05
N LEU A 210 -22.05 21.58 7.05
CA LEU A 210 -22.30 20.14 7.11
C LEU A 210 -22.85 19.68 5.76
N ILE A 211 -22.21 18.68 5.17
CA ILE A 211 -22.55 18.13 3.85
C ILE A 211 -22.92 16.66 4.03
N LEU A 212 -24.20 16.33 3.83
CA LEU A 212 -24.74 15.00 4.08
C LEU A 212 -25.29 14.39 2.79
N ASP A 213 -24.64 13.34 2.28
CA ASP A 213 -25.13 12.59 1.13
C ASP A 213 -26.01 11.42 1.63
N GLU A 214 -27.34 11.53 1.46
CA GLU A 214 -28.35 10.54 1.85
C GLU A 214 -28.30 10.01 3.31
N PRO A 215 -28.25 10.88 4.35
CA PRO A 215 -27.95 10.45 5.72
C PRO A 215 -29.03 9.55 6.39
N THR A 216 -30.26 9.58 5.90
CA THR A 216 -31.47 8.98 6.49
C THR A 216 -31.91 7.66 5.87
N VAL A 217 -31.30 7.25 4.75
CA VAL A 217 -31.65 6.00 4.05
C VAL A 217 -31.38 4.79 4.95
N GLY A 218 -32.37 3.91 5.09
CA GLY A 218 -32.28 2.75 5.99
C GLY A 218 -32.28 3.09 7.49
N VAL A 219 -32.63 4.33 7.86
CA VAL A 219 -32.93 4.75 9.23
C VAL A 219 -34.45 4.77 9.44
N ASP A 220 -34.89 4.34 10.61
CA ASP A 220 -36.30 4.30 11.01
C ASP A 220 -36.93 5.70 11.06
N PRO A 221 -38.27 5.82 10.90
CA PRO A 221 -38.93 7.13 10.83
C PRO A 221 -38.78 7.99 12.11
N VAL A 222 -38.71 7.36 13.29
CA VAL A 222 -38.66 8.08 14.57
C VAL A 222 -37.29 8.73 14.78
N LEU A 223 -36.23 7.95 14.59
CA LEU A 223 -34.86 8.45 14.69
C LEU A 223 -34.52 9.43 13.56
N ARG A 224 -35.09 9.23 12.36
CA ARG A 224 -35.02 10.20 11.26
C ARG A 224 -35.60 11.56 11.66
N ALA A 225 -36.78 11.60 12.29
CA ALA A 225 -37.36 12.84 12.80
C ALA A 225 -36.47 13.49 13.88
N LYS A 226 -35.91 12.69 14.80
CA LYS A 226 -34.95 13.14 15.82
C LYS A 226 -33.67 13.74 15.20
N ILE A 227 -33.15 13.14 14.11
CA ILE A 227 -32.02 13.65 13.34
C ILE A 227 -32.36 14.99 12.69
N TRP A 228 -33.51 15.08 12.01
CA TRP A 228 -33.98 16.32 11.37
C TRP A 228 -34.20 17.46 12.37
N GLN A 229 -34.82 17.19 13.53
CA GLN A 229 -34.97 18.17 14.59
C GLN A 229 -33.61 18.72 15.05
N HIS A 230 -32.62 17.85 15.27
CA HIS A 230 -31.28 18.29 15.66
C HIS A 230 -30.58 19.11 14.57
N LEU A 231 -30.75 18.77 13.29
CA LEU A 231 -30.22 19.57 12.18
C LEU A 231 -30.85 20.98 12.17
N VAL A 232 -32.15 21.10 12.44
CA VAL A 232 -32.83 22.40 12.59
C VAL A 232 -32.31 23.17 13.81
N GLU A 233 -32.05 22.49 14.94
CA GLU A 233 -31.52 23.10 16.16
C GLU A 233 -30.10 23.66 16.00
N ILE A 234 -29.17 22.93 15.36
CA ILE A 234 -27.80 23.43 15.14
C ILE A 234 -27.77 24.60 14.13
N VAL A 235 -28.72 24.64 13.19
CA VAL A 235 -28.84 25.69 12.18
C VAL A 235 -29.46 26.97 12.73
N LYS A 236 -30.43 26.88 13.67
CA LYS A 236 -31.05 28.05 14.34
C LYS A 236 -30.05 29.02 14.98
N GLY A 237 -28.85 28.57 15.34
CA GLY A 237 -27.78 29.42 15.86
C GLY A 237 -27.06 30.29 14.81
N GLY A 238 -27.38 30.14 13.51
CA GLY A 238 -26.76 30.87 12.38
C GLY A 238 -25.30 30.50 12.06
N GLN A 239 -24.63 29.75 12.94
CA GLN A 239 -23.21 29.39 12.82
C GLN A 239 -22.96 28.17 11.93
N VAL A 240 -23.97 27.31 11.73
CA VAL A 240 -23.88 26.09 10.94
C VAL A 240 -24.85 26.17 9.76
N SER A 241 -24.37 25.82 8.57
CA SER A 241 -25.18 25.66 7.37
C SER A 241 -25.17 24.18 6.97
N VAL A 242 -26.29 23.65 6.49
CA VAL A 242 -26.42 22.23 6.14
C VAL A 242 -26.84 22.11 4.69
N ILE A 243 -26.15 21.28 3.90
CA ILE A 243 -26.64 20.78 2.62
C ILE A 243 -26.85 19.28 2.75
N ILE A 244 -28.04 18.82 2.37
CA ILE A 244 -28.48 17.44 2.48
C ILE A 244 -29.04 16.97 1.14
N THR A 245 -28.52 15.87 0.62
CA THR A 245 -29.21 15.15 -0.46
C THR A 245 -30.15 14.13 0.15
N THR A 246 -31.29 13.94 -0.48
CA THR A 246 -32.23 12.88 -0.12
C THR A 246 -32.97 12.42 -1.36
N HIS A 247 -33.44 11.18 -1.30
CA HIS A 247 -34.40 10.63 -2.26
C HIS A 247 -35.84 10.65 -1.70
N TYR A 248 -36.03 11.03 -0.43
CA TYR A 248 -37.34 11.20 0.20
C TYR A 248 -37.77 12.66 0.11
N ILE A 249 -38.72 12.97 -0.76
CA ILE A 249 -39.14 14.34 -1.06
C ILE A 249 -39.75 15.04 0.17
N GLU A 250 -40.46 14.31 1.04
CA GLU A 250 -41.01 14.82 2.31
C GLU A 250 -39.93 15.18 3.37
N GLU A 251 -38.69 14.70 3.23
CA GLU A 251 -37.58 15.18 4.06
C GLU A 251 -37.10 16.55 3.59
N ALA A 252 -36.96 16.73 2.27
CA ALA A 252 -36.57 18.01 1.68
C ALA A 252 -37.62 19.11 1.90
N ARG A 253 -38.90 18.76 2.10
CA ARG A 253 -39.95 19.70 2.51
C ARG A 253 -39.65 20.41 3.84
N GLN A 254 -38.84 19.81 4.71
CA GLN A 254 -38.41 20.41 6.00
C GLN A 254 -37.18 21.32 5.86
N ALA A 255 -36.54 21.35 4.69
CA ALA A 255 -35.43 22.27 4.42
C ALA A 255 -35.95 23.70 4.21
N ASN A 256 -35.11 24.69 4.49
CA ASN A 256 -35.49 26.09 4.28
C ASN A 256 -35.52 26.47 2.79
N VAL A 257 -34.64 25.85 2.00
CA VAL A 257 -34.53 26.01 0.55
C VAL A 257 -34.34 24.63 -0.07
N VAL A 258 -34.97 24.38 -1.22
CA VAL A 258 -34.77 23.17 -2.01
C VAL A 258 -34.23 23.48 -3.40
N GLY A 259 -33.25 22.67 -3.81
CA GLY A 259 -32.72 22.65 -5.15
C GLY A 259 -33.17 21.40 -5.89
N LEU A 260 -33.89 21.57 -7.00
CA LEU A 260 -34.42 20.48 -7.80
C LEU A 260 -33.51 20.23 -9.00
N MET A 261 -32.71 19.16 -8.98
CA MET A 261 -31.62 18.94 -9.94
C MET A 261 -31.91 17.81 -10.93
N ARG A 262 -31.76 18.07 -12.23
CA ARG A 262 -31.87 17.07 -13.32
C ARG A 262 -30.84 17.31 -14.41
N ASN A 263 -30.29 16.23 -14.99
CA ASN A 263 -29.37 16.25 -16.13
C ASN A 263 -28.17 17.23 -15.99
N GLY A 264 -27.62 17.36 -14.78
CA GLY A 264 -26.50 18.27 -14.49
C GLY A 264 -26.87 19.75 -14.30
N SER A 265 -28.15 20.10 -14.40
CA SER A 265 -28.69 21.46 -14.23
C SER A 265 -29.69 21.55 -13.07
N LEU A 266 -29.89 22.77 -12.56
CA LEU A 266 -30.89 23.08 -11.53
C LEU A 266 -32.17 23.56 -12.23
N LEU A 267 -33.31 22.93 -11.93
CA LEU A 267 -34.63 23.26 -12.49
C LEU A 267 -35.34 24.35 -11.69
N ALA A 268 -35.18 24.33 -10.36
CA ALA A 268 -35.70 25.33 -9.44
C ALA A 268 -34.83 25.41 -8.17
N GLU A 269 -34.75 26.60 -7.57
CA GLU A 269 -34.06 26.91 -6.32
C GLU A 269 -34.91 27.92 -5.53
N ALA A 270 -35.70 27.44 -4.57
CA ALA A 270 -36.61 28.28 -3.76
C ALA A 270 -37.04 27.55 -2.47
N PRO A 271 -37.70 28.21 -1.51
CA PRO A 271 -38.36 27.55 -0.39
C PRO A 271 -39.41 26.53 -0.86
N PRO A 272 -39.58 25.36 -0.19
CA PRO A 272 -40.51 24.32 -0.62
C PRO A 272 -41.95 24.80 -0.88
N ASP A 273 -42.47 25.65 0.01
CA ASP A 273 -43.82 26.21 -0.10
C ASP A 273 -43.97 27.19 -1.26
N GLU A 274 -42.88 27.81 -1.71
CA GLU A 274 -42.89 28.69 -2.87
C GLU A 274 -42.89 27.88 -4.17
N VAL A 275 -42.06 26.83 -4.26
CA VAL A 275 -42.08 25.90 -5.41
C VAL A 275 -43.46 25.27 -5.59
N MET A 276 -44.09 24.81 -4.50
CA MET A 276 -45.45 24.24 -4.55
C MET A 276 -46.49 25.27 -5.04
N LYS A 277 -46.39 26.54 -4.63
CA LYS A 277 -47.28 27.63 -5.10
C LYS A 277 -47.05 27.99 -6.57
N GLN A 278 -45.80 28.14 -6.99
CA GLN A 278 -45.44 28.50 -8.36
C GLN A 278 -45.94 27.46 -9.38
N HIS A 279 -45.95 26.17 -9.00
CA HIS A 279 -46.45 25.06 -9.81
C HIS A 279 -47.90 24.63 -9.49
N ASN A 280 -48.59 25.38 -8.63
CA ASN A 280 -49.97 25.11 -8.19
C ASN A 280 -50.22 23.65 -7.77
N ALA A 281 -49.25 23.08 -7.04
CA ALA A 281 -49.13 21.66 -6.75
C ALA A 281 -49.42 21.36 -5.27
N ALA A 282 -50.12 20.25 -5.00
CA ALA A 282 -50.48 19.86 -3.63
C ALA A 282 -49.30 19.25 -2.83
N THR A 283 -48.26 18.78 -3.52
CA THR A 283 -47.07 18.17 -2.93
C THR A 283 -45.80 18.64 -3.64
N LEU A 284 -44.67 18.65 -2.93
CA LEU A 284 -43.37 18.97 -3.54
C LEU A 284 -42.98 17.95 -4.63
N GLU A 285 -43.46 16.71 -4.50
CA GLU A 285 -43.28 15.66 -5.51
C GLU A 285 -44.02 15.97 -6.82
N SER A 286 -45.29 16.39 -6.75
CA SER A 286 -46.05 16.76 -7.96
C SER A 286 -45.47 18.00 -8.65
N ALA A 287 -44.98 18.99 -7.90
CA ALA A 287 -44.24 20.12 -8.46
C ALA A 287 -42.94 19.67 -9.17
N PHE A 288 -42.19 18.76 -8.54
CA PHE A 288 -40.94 18.24 -9.12
C PHE A 288 -41.17 17.41 -10.38
N LEU A 289 -42.25 16.61 -10.44
CA LEU A 289 -42.64 15.85 -11.63
C LEU A 289 -43.02 16.77 -12.80
N GLN A 290 -43.80 17.83 -12.57
CA GLN A 290 -44.14 18.81 -13.61
C GLN A 290 -42.90 19.54 -14.17
N LEU A 291 -41.98 19.94 -13.29
CA LEU A 291 -40.68 20.52 -13.70
C LEU A 291 -39.86 19.53 -14.51
N CYS A 292 -39.87 18.25 -14.13
CA CYS A 292 -39.22 17.18 -14.87
C CYS A 292 -39.83 17.01 -16.27
N GLU A 293 -41.15 16.86 -16.40
CA GLU A 293 -41.84 16.73 -17.70
C GLU A 293 -41.58 17.94 -18.61
N SER A 294 -41.62 19.15 -18.06
CA SER A 294 -41.32 20.39 -18.79
C SER A 294 -39.88 20.42 -19.33
N SER A 295 -38.92 19.92 -18.54
CA SER A 295 -37.52 19.78 -18.96
C SER A 295 -37.31 18.72 -20.05
N ASP A 296 -38.09 17.63 -20.05
CA ASP A 296 -38.01 16.63 -21.11
C ASP A 296 -38.65 17.13 -22.42
N GLN A 297 -39.76 17.84 -22.34
CA GLN A 297 -40.44 18.43 -23.51
C GLN A 297 -39.58 19.49 -24.23
N THR A 298 -38.74 20.23 -23.50
CA THR A 298 -37.78 21.17 -24.10
C THR A 298 -36.59 20.47 -24.78
N VAL A 299 -36.28 19.22 -24.42
CA VAL A 299 -35.24 18.40 -25.06
C VAL A 299 -35.80 17.54 -26.21
N SER A 300 -37.09 17.23 -26.21
CA SER A 300 -37.74 16.26 -27.11
C SER A 300 -38.57 16.86 -28.26
N LYS A 301 -38.50 18.17 -28.52
CA LYS A 301 -38.99 18.78 -29.76
C LYS A 301 -37.90 18.78 -30.85
N PRO A 302 -37.87 17.81 -31.79
CA PRO A 302 -37.17 18.02 -33.05
C PRO A 302 -37.89 19.11 -33.86
N ASN A 303 -37.13 19.93 -34.58
CA ASN A 303 -37.70 20.95 -35.47
C ASN A 303 -38.64 20.29 -36.50
N GLY A 304 -39.93 20.62 -36.43
CA GLY A 304 -40.96 20.00 -37.26
C GLY A 304 -42.21 20.86 -37.42
N SER A 305 -42.17 21.78 -38.38
CA SER A 305 -43.37 22.26 -39.09
C SER A 305 -42.96 22.69 -40.51
N PRO A 306 -43.75 22.39 -41.56
CA PRO A 306 -43.37 22.63 -42.94
C PRO A 306 -44.04 23.89 -43.53
N ASP A 307 -43.29 24.74 -44.23
CA ASP A 307 -43.76 25.34 -45.49
C ASP A 307 -42.58 25.82 -46.38
N ASN A 308 -42.89 26.28 -47.59
CA ASN A 308 -42.08 25.98 -48.78
C ASN A 308 -41.61 27.23 -49.57
N ARG A 309 -40.55 27.03 -50.38
CA ARG A 309 -40.04 27.83 -51.53
C ARG A 309 -39.09 29.03 -51.32
N HIS A 310 -37.83 28.78 -51.72
CA HIS A 310 -36.92 29.61 -52.53
C HIS A 310 -36.76 31.12 -52.25
N LYS A 311 -35.55 31.49 -51.80
CA LYS A 311 -34.53 32.13 -52.67
C LYS A 311 -33.13 32.04 -52.06
N GLU A 312 -32.11 31.97 -52.90
CA GLU A 312 -30.69 31.97 -52.50
C GLU A 312 -30.23 33.38 -52.13
N GLY A 313 -29.36 33.52 -51.12
CA GLY A 313 -28.70 34.79 -50.82
C GLY A 313 -28.30 35.00 -49.36
N SER A 314 -27.09 34.53 -49.00
CA SER A 314 -26.24 34.99 -47.87
C SER A 314 -26.71 34.88 -46.41
N GLN A 315 -25.80 34.33 -45.57
CA GLN A 315 -25.74 34.42 -44.09
C GLN A 315 -26.89 33.72 -43.31
N SER A 316 -26.67 32.99 -42.22
CA SER A 316 -25.47 32.70 -41.41
C SER A 316 -25.57 31.31 -40.78
N SER A 317 -24.48 30.56 -40.67
CA SER A 317 -24.45 29.28 -39.96
C SER A 317 -23.08 29.01 -39.34
N GLU A 318 -22.93 29.37 -38.06
CA GLU A 318 -21.79 28.93 -37.24
C GLU A 318 -22.31 28.09 -36.06
N SER A 319 -22.32 26.78 -36.29
CA SER A 319 -22.38 25.79 -35.22
C SER A 319 -20.97 25.61 -34.67
N CYS A 320 -20.74 25.98 -33.41
CA CYS A 320 -19.42 25.87 -32.77
C CYS A 320 -18.97 24.40 -32.68
N LYS A 321 -18.15 23.99 -33.65
CA LYS A 321 -17.22 22.87 -33.55
C LYS A 321 -15.79 23.43 -33.40
N ASP A 322 -14.95 22.65 -32.74
CA ASP A 322 -13.53 22.88 -32.49
C ASP A 322 -13.14 24.14 -31.70
N GLU A 323 -12.99 23.95 -30.39
CA GLU A 323 -11.97 24.66 -29.60
C GLU A 323 -11.08 23.65 -28.87
N SER A 324 -9.91 23.41 -29.43
CA SER A 324 -8.78 22.80 -28.72
C SER A 324 -7.50 23.62 -28.91
N GLN A 325 -7.58 24.94 -28.64
CA GLN A 325 -6.44 25.83 -28.43
C GLN A 325 -6.80 26.97 -27.45
N PRO A 326 -5.86 27.51 -26.66
CA PRO A 326 -6.13 28.56 -25.68
C PRO A 326 -5.95 29.96 -26.30
N ILE A 327 -7.04 30.72 -26.46
CA ILE A 327 -6.97 32.09 -26.97
C ILE A 327 -6.86 33.11 -25.83
N LEU A 328 -5.79 33.91 -25.88
CA LEU A 328 -5.54 35.08 -25.05
C LEU A 328 -6.21 36.32 -25.65
N SER A 329 -7.30 36.83 -25.05
CA SER A 329 -7.57 38.26 -24.83
C SER A 329 -9.01 38.49 -24.30
N PRO A 330 -9.27 39.54 -23.49
CA PRO A 330 -10.58 39.75 -22.87
C PRO A 330 -11.48 40.72 -23.67
N GLY A 331 -12.64 40.25 -24.11
CA GLY A 331 -13.75 41.11 -24.53
C GLY A 331 -14.53 41.63 -23.32
N SER A 332 -14.75 42.95 -23.24
CA SER A 332 -15.32 43.64 -22.08
C SER A 332 -16.85 43.74 -22.10
N GLY A 333 -17.49 43.29 -21.02
CA GLY A 333 -18.90 43.57 -20.68
C GLY A 333 -19.04 43.71 -19.14
N PRO A 334 -19.96 44.54 -18.62
CA PRO A 334 -19.88 45.03 -17.24
C PRO A 334 -20.51 44.07 -16.21
N GLY A 335 -19.77 43.70 -15.16
CA GLY A 335 -20.34 42.95 -14.03
C GLY A 335 -19.31 42.48 -13.00
N SER A 336 -19.28 43.15 -11.84
CA SER A 336 -18.50 42.83 -10.63
C SER A 336 -16.99 42.62 -10.80
N GLU A 337 -16.19 43.55 -10.29
CA GLU A 337 -14.77 43.32 -9.98
C GLU A 337 -14.65 42.27 -8.85
N GLU A 338 -14.40 41.00 -9.21
CA GLU A 338 -14.09 39.98 -8.21
C GLU A 338 -12.64 40.16 -7.69
N PRO A 339 -12.42 40.14 -6.36
CA PRO A 339 -11.09 40.34 -5.80
C PRO A 339 -10.19 39.15 -6.16
N LYS A 340 -9.09 39.42 -6.88
CA LYS A 340 -8.03 38.45 -7.16
C LYS A 340 -7.37 38.01 -5.85
N LEU A 341 -7.89 36.96 -5.23
CA LEU A 341 -7.46 36.48 -3.93
C LEU A 341 -6.09 35.78 -4.02
N THR A 342 -5.00 36.56 -4.01
CA THR A 342 -3.64 36.04 -4.07
C THR A 342 -3.19 35.53 -2.69
N ALA A 343 -3.07 34.21 -2.54
CA ALA A 343 -2.48 33.62 -1.33
C ALA A 343 -0.98 33.90 -1.26
N ASP A 344 -0.51 34.50 -0.16
CA ASP A 344 0.92 34.69 0.12
C ASP A 344 1.65 33.34 0.11
N TRP A 345 2.84 33.32 -0.52
CA TRP A 345 3.61 32.10 -0.76
C TRP A 345 4.01 31.42 0.56
N LYS A 346 4.22 32.17 1.64
CA LYS A 346 4.53 31.65 2.99
C LYS A 346 3.34 30.91 3.61
N VAL A 347 2.11 31.27 3.25
CA VAL A 347 0.89 30.54 3.68
C VAL A 347 0.74 29.27 2.85
N ARG A 348 0.98 29.36 1.54
CA ARG A 348 0.98 28.19 0.63
C ARG A 348 2.02 27.15 1.04
N ALA A 349 3.24 27.57 1.37
CA ALA A 349 4.30 26.69 1.86
C ALA A 349 3.95 26.03 3.21
N ARG A 350 3.47 26.80 4.20
CA ARG A 350 3.08 26.26 5.51
C ARG A 350 1.91 25.26 5.44
N HIS A 351 1.02 25.39 4.46
CA HIS A 351 -0.06 24.42 4.24
C HIS A 351 0.33 23.21 3.38
N MET A 352 1.48 23.26 2.68
CA MET A 352 2.06 22.11 1.98
C MET A 352 2.92 21.23 2.91
N LEU A 353 3.40 21.78 4.05
CA LEU A 353 4.16 21.01 5.03
C LEU A 353 3.25 19.98 5.74
N PRO A 354 3.70 18.71 5.87
CA PRO A 354 2.89 17.66 6.48
C PRO A 354 2.73 17.87 7.98
N LYS A 355 1.49 17.77 8.47
CA LYS A 355 1.18 17.86 9.90
C LYS A 355 1.42 16.51 10.56
N TRP A 356 2.38 16.47 11.49
CA TRP A 356 2.70 15.26 12.25
C TRP A 356 1.47 14.65 12.95
N ARG A 357 0.51 15.47 13.40
CA ARG A 357 -0.77 15.00 13.97
C ARG A 357 -1.57 14.10 13.00
N ASN A 358 -1.66 14.49 11.74
CA ASN A 358 -2.41 13.75 10.73
C ASN A 358 -1.69 12.44 10.40
N ILE A 359 -0.36 12.49 10.22
CA ILE A 359 0.48 11.31 10.02
C ILE A 359 0.33 10.34 11.20
N ALA A 360 0.46 10.82 12.44
CA ALA A 360 0.32 10.00 13.64
C ALA A 360 -1.09 9.38 13.77
N ALA A 361 -2.16 10.11 13.42
CA ALA A 361 -3.52 9.56 13.41
C ALA A 361 -3.69 8.42 12.39
N LEU A 362 -3.14 8.58 11.18
CA LEU A 362 -3.11 7.54 10.14
C LEU A 362 -2.20 6.35 10.49
N MET A 363 -1.09 6.57 11.20
CA MET A 363 -0.25 5.50 11.72
C MET A 363 -0.97 4.71 12.82
N ILE A 364 -1.60 5.40 13.77
CA ILE A 364 -2.43 4.76 14.82
C ILE A 364 -3.56 3.94 14.18
N LYS A 365 -4.21 4.47 13.14
CA LYS A 365 -5.23 3.74 12.35
C LYS A 365 -4.69 2.41 11.82
N THR A 366 -3.54 2.42 11.15
CA THR A 366 -2.91 1.19 10.65
C THR A 366 -2.50 0.24 11.78
N MET A 367 -1.99 0.75 12.90
CA MET A 367 -1.64 -0.05 14.08
C MET A 367 -2.85 -0.73 14.73
N VAL A 368 -3.99 -0.04 14.83
CA VAL A 368 -5.25 -0.63 15.29
C VAL A 368 -5.70 -1.74 14.33
N ARG A 369 -5.69 -1.49 13.02
CA ARG A 369 -6.04 -2.48 11.98
C ARG A 369 -5.17 -3.74 12.08
N MET A 370 -3.86 -3.60 12.20
CA MET A 370 -2.92 -4.73 12.36
C MET A 370 -3.18 -5.52 13.65
N LYS A 371 -3.41 -4.85 14.79
CA LYS A 371 -3.75 -5.51 16.06
C LYS A 371 -5.07 -6.28 16.03
N ARG A 372 -6.03 -5.84 15.20
CA ARG A 372 -7.33 -6.51 15.00
C ARG A 372 -7.26 -7.70 14.03
N LEU A 373 -6.19 -7.82 13.24
CA LEU A 373 -5.97 -8.89 12.26
C LEU A 373 -4.70 -9.71 12.58
N PRO A 374 -4.61 -10.36 13.76
CA PRO A 374 -3.39 -11.04 14.20
C PRO A 374 -2.99 -12.21 13.28
N GLY A 375 -3.94 -12.90 12.65
CA GLY A 375 -3.64 -13.98 11.70
C GLY A 375 -2.92 -13.48 10.45
N PHE A 376 -3.35 -12.34 9.89
CA PHE A 376 -2.69 -11.70 8.75
C PHE A 376 -1.28 -11.22 9.13
N LEU A 377 -1.15 -10.56 10.28
CA LEU A 377 0.14 -10.07 10.79
C LEU A 377 1.13 -11.21 11.09
N CYS A 378 0.65 -12.32 11.65
CA CYS A 378 1.44 -13.52 11.92
C CYS A 378 1.96 -14.13 10.62
N PHE A 379 1.08 -14.34 9.63
CA PHE A 379 1.46 -14.81 8.29
C PHE A 379 2.48 -13.87 7.62
N GLN A 380 2.25 -12.56 7.73
CA GLN A 380 3.14 -11.51 7.19
C GLN A 380 4.54 -11.52 7.81
N PHE A 381 4.71 -11.96 9.07
CA PHE A 381 6.02 -12.12 9.71
C PHE A 381 6.66 -13.50 9.45
N LEU A 382 5.87 -14.55 9.33
CA LEU A 382 6.36 -15.92 9.04
C LEU A 382 6.74 -16.12 7.57
N LEU A 383 6.02 -15.52 6.62
CA LEU A 383 6.24 -15.74 5.18
C LEU A 383 7.68 -15.44 4.71
N PRO A 384 8.34 -14.31 5.08
CA PRO A 384 9.74 -14.07 4.73
C PRO A 384 10.70 -15.13 5.30
N VAL A 385 10.44 -15.58 6.52
CA VAL A 385 11.24 -16.59 7.24
C VAL A 385 11.11 -17.94 6.56
N ILE A 386 9.89 -18.34 6.18
CA ILE A 386 9.62 -19.55 5.41
C ILE A 386 10.31 -19.47 4.04
N GLN A 387 10.18 -18.36 3.32
CA GLN A 387 10.79 -18.16 2.01
C GLN A 387 12.32 -18.26 2.06
N ILE A 388 12.99 -17.55 2.99
CA ILE A 388 14.45 -17.63 3.10
C ILE A 388 14.93 -19.00 3.62
N SER A 389 14.16 -19.66 4.49
CA SER A 389 14.50 -21.00 4.98
C SER A 389 14.41 -22.05 3.86
N LEU A 390 13.35 -22.01 3.04
CA LEU A 390 13.23 -22.84 1.85
C LEU A 390 14.35 -22.54 0.85
N MET A 391 14.70 -21.27 0.64
CA MET A 391 15.83 -20.89 -0.20
C MET A 391 17.13 -21.54 0.27
N CYS A 392 17.47 -21.42 1.56
CA CYS A 392 18.69 -21.96 2.13
C CYS A 392 18.72 -23.49 2.19
N LEU A 393 17.57 -24.16 2.34
CA LEU A 393 17.48 -25.62 2.39
C LEU A 393 17.46 -26.28 1.01
N CYS A 394 16.85 -25.64 0.01
CA CYS A 394 16.61 -26.24 -1.31
C CYS A 394 17.64 -25.84 -2.38
N ILE A 395 18.39 -24.75 -2.19
CA ILE A 395 19.32 -24.23 -3.21
C ILE A 395 20.74 -24.21 -2.69
N GLY A 396 21.58 -25.05 -3.30
CA GLY A 396 23.03 -24.84 -3.36
C GLY A 396 23.92 -25.73 -2.52
N GLY A 397 23.37 -26.64 -1.70
CA GLY A 397 24.13 -27.69 -1.03
C GLY A 397 24.45 -28.90 -1.93
N ASP A 398 25.44 -29.70 -1.53
CA ASP A 398 25.83 -30.93 -2.23
C ASP A 398 24.66 -31.94 -2.33
N PRO A 399 24.36 -32.49 -3.53
CA PRO A 399 23.35 -33.53 -3.68
C PRO A 399 23.83 -34.87 -3.11
N ARG A 400 22.88 -35.69 -2.61
CA ARG A 400 23.16 -36.94 -1.87
C ARG A 400 22.48 -38.13 -2.53
N GLY A 401 23.07 -39.31 -2.39
CA GLY A 401 22.54 -40.54 -2.98
C GLY A 401 22.64 -40.58 -4.51
N ILE A 402 23.66 -39.96 -5.08
CA ILE A 402 23.90 -39.96 -6.53
C ILE A 402 24.49 -41.31 -6.93
N GLN A 403 23.70 -42.13 -7.62
CA GLN A 403 24.13 -43.45 -8.08
C GLN A 403 25.10 -43.34 -9.26
N VAL A 404 26.27 -43.97 -9.10
CA VAL A 404 27.34 -44.04 -10.09
C VAL A 404 27.68 -45.52 -10.31
N ALA A 405 27.58 -45.98 -11.55
CA ALA A 405 27.90 -47.35 -11.90
C ALA A 405 29.43 -47.54 -11.99
N VAL A 406 29.92 -48.64 -11.45
CA VAL A 406 31.35 -48.97 -11.37
C VAL A 406 31.60 -50.28 -12.10
N VAL A 407 32.29 -50.20 -13.24
CA VAL A 407 32.70 -51.35 -14.03
C VAL A 407 34.13 -51.70 -13.63
N ASN A 408 34.28 -52.62 -12.66
CA ASN A 408 35.59 -53.07 -12.21
C ASN A 408 35.92 -54.46 -12.77
N ASN A 409 36.62 -54.49 -13.90
CA ASN A 409 37.02 -55.73 -14.59
C ASN A 409 38.36 -56.31 -14.07
N GLU A 410 38.90 -55.79 -12.96
CA GLU A 410 40.22 -56.16 -12.45
C GLU A 410 40.22 -57.51 -11.69
N THR A 411 41.18 -58.38 -12.03
CA THR A 411 41.33 -59.72 -11.43
C THR A 411 42.47 -59.83 -10.42
N SER A 412 43.22 -58.75 -10.13
CA SER A 412 44.38 -58.78 -9.23
C SER A 412 44.00 -58.65 -7.76
N GLU A 413 44.68 -59.39 -6.87
CA GLU A 413 44.49 -59.30 -5.41
C GLU A 413 44.87 -57.92 -4.84
N THR A 414 45.94 -57.29 -5.35
CA THR A 414 46.38 -55.94 -4.98
C THR A 414 45.66 -54.84 -5.75
N SER A 415 44.32 -54.80 -5.63
CA SER A 415 43.46 -53.90 -6.39
C SER A 415 43.61 -52.43 -5.98
N LEU A 416 44.43 -51.66 -6.71
CA LEU A 416 44.50 -50.20 -6.61
C LEU A 416 43.16 -49.56 -7.01
N SER A 417 42.37 -50.22 -7.87
CA SER A 417 40.98 -49.81 -8.21
C SER A 417 40.11 -49.65 -6.96
N ARG A 418 39.96 -50.71 -6.14
CA ARG A 418 39.20 -50.65 -4.88
C ARG A 418 39.76 -49.61 -3.91
N SER A 419 41.09 -49.44 -3.89
CA SER A 419 41.75 -48.44 -3.04
C SER A 419 41.54 -46.99 -3.51
N LEU A 420 41.20 -46.74 -4.77
CA LEU A 420 40.76 -45.42 -5.27
C LEU A 420 39.28 -45.22 -4.96
N LEU A 421 38.45 -46.24 -5.20
CA LEU A 421 37.01 -46.22 -4.92
C LEU A 421 36.70 -45.98 -3.44
N SER A 422 37.57 -46.39 -2.52
CA SER A 422 37.44 -46.09 -1.08
C SER A 422 37.68 -44.62 -0.70
N PHE A 423 38.21 -43.79 -1.60
CA PHE A 423 38.34 -42.34 -1.41
C PHE A 423 37.14 -41.54 -1.95
N LEU A 424 36.21 -42.19 -2.66
CA LEU A 424 34.96 -41.54 -3.06
C LEU A 424 34.07 -41.29 -1.84
N ASP A 425 33.42 -40.14 -1.82
CA ASP A 425 32.53 -39.72 -0.75
C ASP A 425 31.22 -40.53 -0.77
N ASN A 426 31.19 -41.61 0.01
CA ASN A 426 30.03 -42.49 0.17
C ASN A 426 28.77 -41.80 0.76
N SER A 427 28.86 -40.55 1.23
CA SER A 427 27.67 -39.78 1.66
C SER A 427 26.98 -39.05 0.51
N SER A 428 27.74 -38.72 -0.55
CA SER A 428 27.24 -38.06 -1.76
C SER A 428 27.01 -39.05 -2.90
N ILE A 429 27.91 -40.03 -3.06
CA ILE A 429 27.96 -40.97 -4.19
C ILE A 429 27.64 -42.39 -3.70
N GLU A 430 26.62 -43.02 -4.29
CA GLU A 430 26.32 -44.44 -4.11
C GLU A 430 26.97 -45.25 -5.25
N GLN A 431 27.88 -46.15 -4.90
CA GLN A 431 28.69 -46.91 -5.86
C GLN A 431 28.02 -48.25 -6.19
N VAL A 432 27.59 -48.44 -7.45
CA VAL A 432 26.88 -49.65 -7.89
C VAL A 432 27.76 -50.46 -8.84
N VAL A 433 28.29 -51.60 -8.38
CA VAL A 433 29.22 -52.42 -9.18
C VAL A 433 28.47 -53.29 -10.19
N LEU A 434 28.77 -53.14 -11.48
CA LEU A 434 28.03 -53.75 -12.59
C LEU A 434 28.95 -54.21 -13.74
N PRO A 435 28.53 -55.18 -14.57
CA PRO A 435 29.23 -55.48 -15.82
C PRO A 435 29.03 -54.36 -16.85
N HIS A 436 30.00 -54.20 -17.76
CA HIS A 436 30.05 -53.11 -18.75
C HIS A 436 28.72 -52.88 -19.50
N SER A 437 28.09 -53.95 -20.02
CA SER A 437 26.84 -53.85 -20.77
C SER A 437 25.67 -53.31 -19.94
N GLU A 438 25.55 -53.72 -18.69
CA GLU A 438 24.48 -53.27 -17.79
C GLU A 438 24.73 -51.85 -17.29
N ALA A 439 25.99 -51.48 -17.03
CA ALA A 439 26.35 -50.13 -16.63
C ALA A 439 26.04 -49.08 -17.73
N PHE A 440 26.38 -49.38 -18.99
CA PHE A 440 26.08 -48.51 -20.13
C PHE A 440 24.62 -48.54 -20.57
N ALA A 441 23.89 -49.65 -20.36
CA ALA A 441 22.44 -49.68 -20.51
C ALA A 441 21.77 -48.82 -19.42
N GLY A 442 22.14 -49.02 -18.15
CA GLY A 442 21.60 -48.28 -17.01
C GLY A 442 21.80 -46.77 -17.08
N ILE A 443 22.93 -46.26 -17.61
CA ILE A 443 23.06 -44.82 -17.94
C ILE A 443 22.00 -44.39 -18.97
N ARG A 444 21.86 -45.14 -20.07
CA ARG A 444 20.93 -44.77 -21.16
C ARG A 444 19.47 -44.82 -20.72
N ASP A 445 19.16 -45.71 -19.79
CA ASP A 445 17.86 -45.87 -19.15
C ASP A 445 17.64 -44.91 -17.96
N GLY A 446 18.63 -44.06 -17.63
CA GLY A 446 18.53 -43.01 -16.61
C GLY A 446 18.69 -43.50 -15.16
N GLN A 447 19.23 -44.70 -14.93
CA GLN A 447 19.46 -45.26 -13.59
C GLN A 447 20.73 -44.70 -12.92
N TYR A 448 21.76 -44.32 -13.70
CA TYR A 448 23.06 -43.88 -13.18
C TYR A 448 23.47 -42.52 -13.77
N TRP A 449 24.03 -41.65 -12.93
CA TRP A 449 24.50 -40.31 -13.33
C TRP A 449 25.93 -40.32 -13.90
N GLY A 450 26.62 -41.45 -13.82
CA GLY A 450 27.93 -41.65 -14.42
C GLY A 450 28.43 -43.09 -14.32
N VAL A 451 29.44 -43.43 -15.12
CA VAL A 451 30.13 -44.71 -15.15
C VAL A 451 31.62 -44.48 -14.93
N LEU A 452 32.19 -45.25 -14.01
CA LEU A 452 33.63 -45.38 -13.76
C LEU A 452 34.09 -46.76 -14.22
N GLU A 453 34.91 -46.84 -15.25
CA GLU A 453 35.46 -48.10 -15.76
C GLU A 453 36.95 -48.26 -15.46
N PHE A 454 37.28 -49.44 -14.93
CA PHE A 454 38.64 -49.91 -14.66
C PHE A 454 38.96 -51.08 -15.60
N GLY A 455 40.05 -50.93 -16.37
CA GLY A 455 40.53 -51.97 -17.28
C GLY A 455 41.01 -53.24 -16.55
N LYS A 456 40.97 -54.38 -17.25
CA LYS A 456 41.28 -55.73 -16.68
C LYS A 456 42.60 -55.83 -15.91
N ASN A 457 43.60 -55.04 -16.32
CA ASN A 457 44.95 -55.03 -15.74
C ASN A 457 45.31 -53.68 -15.10
N PHE A 458 44.32 -52.90 -14.63
CA PHE A 458 44.46 -51.52 -14.17
C PHE A 458 45.65 -51.29 -13.23
N SER A 459 45.76 -52.02 -12.11
CA SER A 459 46.81 -51.85 -11.12
C SER A 459 48.19 -52.26 -11.67
N SER A 460 48.25 -53.31 -12.50
CA SER A 460 49.48 -53.75 -13.18
C SER A 460 50.00 -52.68 -14.15
N TYR A 461 49.11 -52.08 -14.94
CA TYR A 461 49.47 -51.01 -15.86
C TYR A 461 49.79 -49.70 -15.14
N LEU A 462 49.05 -49.33 -14.09
CA LEU A 462 49.34 -48.17 -13.27
C LEU A 462 50.70 -48.29 -12.57
N MET A 463 51.04 -49.45 -12.00
CA MET A 463 52.36 -49.71 -11.43
C MET A 463 53.47 -49.67 -12.48
N LYS A 464 53.25 -50.17 -13.70
CA LYS A 464 54.20 -50.02 -14.82
C LYS A 464 54.41 -48.54 -15.19
N ARG A 465 53.35 -47.73 -15.24
CA ARG A 465 53.43 -46.27 -15.46
C ARG A 465 54.24 -45.55 -14.36
N MET A 466 54.19 -46.05 -13.11
CA MET A 466 54.95 -45.47 -11.99
C MET A 466 56.42 -45.90 -11.95
N LEU A 467 56.74 -47.11 -12.39
CA LEU A 467 58.08 -47.71 -12.28
C LEU A 467 58.95 -47.59 -13.54
N GLN A 468 58.34 -47.40 -14.72
CA GLN A 468 59.04 -47.40 -16.01
C GLN A 468 59.06 -46.01 -16.66
N THR A 469 60.24 -45.55 -17.08
CA THR A 469 60.44 -44.26 -17.75
C THR A 469 59.94 -44.22 -19.20
N ARG A 470 59.65 -45.37 -19.81
CA ARG A 470 59.02 -45.50 -21.13
C ARG A 470 57.95 -46.59 -21.10
N VAL A 471 56.72 -46.24 -21.43
CA VAL A 471 55.55 -47.13 -21.49
C VAL A 471 54.80 -46.94 -22.82
N SER A 472 54.17 -48.01 -23.32
CA SER A 472 53.35 -47.96 -24.53
C SER A 472 52.01 -47.26 -24.28
N ARG A 473 51.33 -46.79 -25.35
CA ARG A 473 50.01 -46.16 -25.24
C ARG A 473 48.98 -47.09 -24.58
N GLU A 474 49.02 -48.38 -24.87
CA GLU A 474 48.15 -49.41 -24.27
C GLU A 474 48.30 -49.49 -22.75
N ILE A 475 49.53 -49.32 -22.22
CA ILE A 475 49.80 -49.31 -20.78
C ILE A 475 49.30 -48.00 -20.14
N VAL A 476 49.40 -46.88 -20.86
CA VAL A 476 48.84 -45.59 -20.41
C VAL A 476 47.31 -45.64 -20.35
N ASP A 477 46.68 -46.16 -21.40
CA ASP A 477 45.23 -46.24 -21.55
C ASP A 477 44.59 -47.28 -20.59
N GLY A 478 45.11 -48.51 -20.59
CA GLY A 478 44.66 -49.57 -19.68
C GLY A 478 44.99 -49.33 -18.20
N GLY A 479 45.92 -48.42 -17.91
CA GLY A 479 46.24 -47.94 -16.56
C GLY A 479 45.56 -46.61 -16.21
N SER A 480 44.57 -46.16 -16.98
CA SER A 480 43.73 -44.98 -16.70
C SER A 480 42.32 -45.40 -16.27
N VAL A 481 41.64 -44.54 -15.52
CA VAL A 481 40.22 -44.70 -15.17
C VAL A 481 39.41 -43.96 -16.22
N HIS A 482 38.45 -44.64 -16.84
CA HIS A 482 37.57 -44.02 -17.84
C HIS A 482 36.27 -43.57 -17.17
N VAL A 483 35.82 -42.37 -17.52
CA VAL A 483 34.74 -41.66 -16.82
C VAL A 483 33.76 -41.12 -17.84
N TRP A 484 32.51 -41.55 -17.76
CA TRP A 484 31.40 -40.97 -18.51
C TRP A 484 30.39 -40.40 -17.53
N LEU A 485 29.95 -39.16 -17.76
CA LEU A 485 29.00 -38.45 -16.91
C LEU A 485 27.76 -38.10 -17.72
N ASP A 486 26.59 -38.21 -17.13
CA ASP A 486 25.38 -37.65 -17.72
C ASP A 486 25.35 -36.13 -17.51
N LEU A 487 25.36 -35.39 -18.62
CA LEU A 487 25.35 -33.93 -18.66
C LEU A 487 23.93 -33.33 -18.73
N THR A 488 22.86 -34.15 -18.75
CA THR A 488 21.47 -33.65 -18.68
C THR A 488 21.22 -32.82 -17.43
N ASN A 489 21.80 -33.22 -16.29
CA ASN A 489 21.89 -32.41 -15.09
C ASN A 489 23.33 -31.94 -14.85
N ARG A 490 23.64 -30.76 -15.41
CA ARG A 490 24.96 -30.12 -15.30
C ARG A 490 25.47 -29.96 -13.85
N GLN A 491 24.59 -29.77 -12.86
CA GLN A 491 25.02 -29.61 -11.47
C GLN A 491 25.52 -30.94 -10.87
N ILE A 492 24.82 -32.04 -11.13
CA ILE A 492 25.26 -33.38 -10.71
C ILE A 492 26.57 -33.74 -11.39
N ALA A 493 26.69 -33.51 -12.71
CA ALA A 493 27.92 -33.79 -13.45
C ALA A 493 29.14 -33.00 -12.94
N LEU A 494 28.99 -31.69 -12.68
CA LEU A 494 30.07 -30.86 -12.14
C LEU A 494 30.46 -31.28 -10.72
N MET A 495 29.49 -31.67 -9.88
CA MET A 495 29.77 -32.22 -8.55
C MET A 495 30.52 -33.56 -8.65
N LEU A 496 30.08 -34.49 -9.53
CA LEU A 496 30.77 -35.76 -9.73
C LEU A 496 32.21 -35.57 -10.21
N GLN A 497 32.44 -34.65 -11.16
CA GLN A 497 33.78 -34.29 -11.62
C GLN A 497 34.66 -33.74 -10.48
N LYS A 498 34.13 -32.83 -9.65
CA LYS A 498 34.84 -32.28 -8.48
C LYS A 498 35.19 -33.37 -7.46
N LYS A 499 34.19 -34.15 -7.01
CA LYS A 499 34.37 -35.20 -6.00
C LYS A 499 35.32 -36.31 -6.47
N LEU A 500 35.29 -36.65 -7.76
CA LEU A 500 36.23 -37.62 -8.35
C LEU A 500 37.67 -37.09 -8.38
N GLN A 501 37.86 -35.80 -8.69
CA GLN A 501 39.18 -35.16 -8.62
C GLN A 501 39.69 -35.13 -7.17
N GLU A 502 38.86 -34.73 -6.20
CA GLU A 502 39.21 -34.72 -4.77
C GLU A 502 39.59 -36.13 -4.26
N ALA A 503 38.83 -37.17 -4.65
CA ALA A 503 39.14 -38.56 -4.33
C ALA A 503 40.47 -39.04 -4.96
N PHE A 504 40.76 -38.62 -6.20
CA PHE A 504 42.02 -38.94 -6.87
C PHE A 504 43.22 -38.23 -6.22
N GLU A 505 43.09 -36.95 -5.85
CA GLU A 505 44.11 -36.21 -5.10
C GLU A 505 44.41 -36.87 -3.75
N ALA A 506 43.38 -37.26 -2.99
CA ALA A 506 43.52 -37.98 -1.73
C ALA A 506 44.18 -39.37 -1.90
N PHE A 507 43.81 -40.12 -2.95
CA PHE A 507 44.44 -41.40 -3.29
C PHE A 507 45.93 -41.25 -3.62
N VAL A 508 46.30 -40.25 -4.44
CA VAL A 508 47.69 -39.95 -4.80
C VAL A 508 48.51 -39.58 -3.56
N GLN A 509 47.98 -38.73 -2.68
CA GLN A 509 48.65 -38.37 -1.42
C GLN A 509 48.86 -39.59 -0.52
N ASN A 510 47.85 -40.45 -0.36
CA ASN A 510 47.95 -41.64 0.48
C ASN A 510 48.91 -42.71 -0.08
N LYS A 511 48.99 -42.88 -1.41
CA LYS A 511 49.83 -43.91 -2.04
C LYS A 511 51.27 -43.48 -2.29
N LEU A 512 51.52 -42.21 -2.63
CA LEU A 512 52.87 -41.70 -2.89
C LEU A 512 53.47 -40.93 -1.71
N GLY A 513 52.67 -40.47 -0.75
CA GLY A 513 53.14 -39.75 0.44
C GLY A 513 54.02 -38.55 0.08
N SER A 514 55.27 -38.57 0.55
CA SER A 514 56.27 -37.54 0.25
C SER A 514 56.67 -37.45 -1.23
N MET A 515 56.36 -38.45 -2.06
CA MET A 515 56.62 -38.48 -3.50
C MET A 515 55.42 -38.02 -4.35
N SER A 516 54.33 -37.57 -3.72
CA SER A 516 53.12 -37.07 -4.41
C SER A 516 53.39 -35.92 -5.39
N TYR A 517 54.46 -35.14 -5.18
CA TYR A 517 54.91 -34.08 -6.11
C TYR A 517 55.29 -34.59 -7.51
N LEU A 518 55.60 -35.89 -7.67
CA LEU A 518 55.91 -36.48 -8.98
C LEU A 518 54.68 -36.62 -9.89
N VAL A 519 53.47 -36.59 -9.31
CA VAL A 519 52.20 -36.81 -10.01
C VAL A 519 51.25 -35.61 -9.81
N SER A 520 51.64 -34.60 -9.03
CA SER A 520 50.84 -33.38 -8.83
C SER A 520 50.67 -32.62 -10.14
N LEU A 521 49.44 -32.16 -10.41
CA LEU A 521 49.15 -31.30 -11.54
C LEU A 521 49.99 -30.00 -11.45
N PRO A 522 50.47 -29.46 -12.59
CA PRO A 522 51.26 -28.22 -12.60
C PRO A 522 50.44 -26.98 -12.22
N ILE A 523 49.12 -27.09 -12.17
CA ILE A 523 48.20 -26.06 -11.69
C ILE A 523 47.84 -26.40 -10.23
N LYS A 524 48.23 -25.52 -9.30
CA LYS A 524 47.82 -25.61 -7.90
C LYS A 524 46.69 -24.62 -7.63
N ILE A 525 45.58 -25.13 -7.08
CA ILE A 525 44.46 -24.31 -6.61
C ILE A 525 44.68 -24.06 -5.12
N GLU A 526 45.30 -22.92 -4.83
CA GLU A 526 45.56 -22.43 -3.47
C GLU A 526 44.25 -22.01 -2.76
N GLU A 527 44.34 -21.63 -1.48
CA GLU A 527 43.19 -21.15 -0.72
C GLU A 527 42.62 -19.84 -1.31
N PRO A 528 41.28 -19.67 -1.33
CA PRO A 528 40.64 -18.51 -1.93
C PRO A 528 40.88 -17.24 -1.09
N ILE A 529 41.14 -16.11 -1.76
CA ILE A 529 41.33 -14.79 -1.12
C ILE A 529 40.07 -14.33 -0.35
N TYR A 530 38.89 -14.76 -0.81
CA TYR A 530 37.59 -14.47 -0.19
C TYR A 530 36.70 -15.71 -0.23
N GLY A 531 36.00 -16.01 0.87
CA GLY A 531 35.22 -17.23 1.02
C GLY A 531 36.05 -18.40 1.54
N SER A 532 35.52 -19.62 1.46
CA SER A 532 36.20 -20.86 1.87
C SER A 532 36.22 -21.86 0.71
N LYS A 533 37.09 -22.88 0.79
CA LYS A 533 37.22 -23.91 -0.26
C LYS A 533 35.95 -24.76 -0.46
N ASN A 534 35.09 -24.80 0.57
CA ASN A 534 33.85 -25.57 0.62
C ASN A 534 32.62 -24.66 0.81
N THR A 535 32.51 -23.56 0.06
CA THR A 535 31.29 -22.74 0.05
C THR A 535 30.19 -23.35 -0.82
N ASP A 536 29.05 -23.64 -0.21
CA ASP A 536 27.81 -23.95 -0.92
C ASP A 536 27.35 -22.78 -1.80
N PHE A 537 26.70 -23.08 -2.92
CA PHE A 537 26.11 -22.07 -3.82
C PHE A 537 25.02 -21.24 -3.11
N THR A 538 24.46 -21.75 -2.01
CA THR A 538 23.60 -21.03 -1.07
C THR A 538 24.20 -19.67 -0.68
N THR A 539 25.50 -19.63 -0.40
CA THR A 539 26.19 -18.41 0.02
C THR A 539 26.14 -17.33 -1.05
N PHE A 540 26.24 -17.68 -2.34
CA PHE A 540 26.12 -16.73 -3.44
C PHE A 540 24.72 -16.10 -3.51
N VAL A 541 23.66 -16.91 -3.37
CA VAL A 541 22.29 -16.48 -3.63
C VAL A 541 21.65 -15.78 -2.42
N THR A 542 21.95 -16.21 -1.18
CA THR A 542 21.25 -15.75 0.04
C THR A 542 21.16 -14.23 0.19
N PRO A 543 22.24 -13.42 0.03
CA PRO A 543 22.14 -11.96 0.21
C PRO A 543 21.19 -11.33 -0.82
N GLY A 544 21.24 -11.77 -2.08
CA GLY A 544 20.31 -11.31 -3.11
C GLY A 544 18.87 -11.74 -2.84
N ALA A 545 18.66 -12.99 -2.39
CA ALA A 545 17.35 -13.51 -2.02
C ALA A 545 16.70 -12.70 -0.88
N VAL A 546 17.46 -12.32 0.14
CA VAL A 546 16.99 -11.44 1.24
C VAL A 546 16.45 -10.13 0.70
N LEU A 547 17.26 -9.42 -0.10
CA LEU A 547 16.85 -8.15 -0.71
C LEU A 547 15.63 -8.30 -1.60
N SER A 548 15.50 -9.42 -2.31
CA SER A 548 14.34 -9.70 -3.16
C SER A 548 13.07 -9.93 -2.36
N ILE A 549 13.13 -10.82 -1.35
CA ILE A 549 12.02 -11.11 -0.45
C ILE A 549 11.54 -9.84 0.25
N THR A 550 12.45 -9.05 0.83
CA THR A 550 12.10 -7.79 1.51
C THR A 550 11.50 -6.76 0.53
N PHE A 551 12.08 -6.58 -0.66
CA PHE A 551 11.56 -5.66 -1.67
C PHE A 551 10.14 -6.05 -2.10
N TYR A 552 9.94 -7.29 -2.52
CA TYR A 552 8.69 -7.70 -3.16
C TYR A 552 7.52 -7.88 -2.20
N LEU A 553 7.79 -8.32 -0.97
CA LEU A 553 6.76 -8.33 0.05
C LEU A 553 6.32 -6.89 0.38
N ALA A 554 7.25 -5.95 0.46
CA ALA A 554 6.93 -4.52 0.64
C ALA A 554 6.10 -3.95 -0.53
N VAL A 555 6.42 -4.31 -1.79
CA VAL A 555 5.64 -3.94 -2.98
C VAL A 555 4.20 -4.45 -2.87
N GLY A 556 4.01 -5.76 -2.69
CA GLY A 556 2.70 -6.39 -2.69
C GLY A 556 1.79 -5.88 -1.57
N LEU A 557 2.31 -5.81 -0.35
CA LEU A 557 1.58 -5.29 0.82
C LEU A 557 1.14 -3.83 0.64
N THR A 558 2.03 -2.99 0.10
CA THR A 558 1.74 -1.55 -0.08
C THR A 558 0.76 -1.33 -1.21
N ALA A 559 0.94 -2.02 -2.35
CA ALA A 559 0.04 -1.93 -3.49
C ALA A 559 -1.38 -2.34 -3.10
N LEU A 560 -1.54 -3.52 -2.49
CA LEU A 560 -2.83 -4.06 -2.04
C LEU A 560 -3.53 -3.13 -1.03
N SER A 561 -2.81 -2.73 0.03
CA SER A 561 -3.36 -1.89 1.10
C SER A 561 -3.90 -0.55 0.56
N PHE A 562 -3.13 0.11 -0.31
CA PHE A 562 -3.50 1.43 -0.83
C PHE A 562 -4.63 1.36 -1.88
N VAL A 563 -4.64 0.32 -2.74
CA VAL A 563 -5.72 0.09 -3.71
C VAL A 563 -7.04 -0.16 -2.99
N LEU A 564 -7.04 -0.99 -1.93
CA LEU A 564 -8.23 -1.25 -1.10
C LEU A 564 -8.76 0.02 -0.43
N GLU A 565 -7.90 0.81 0.24
CA GLU A 565 -8.34 2.06 0.88
C GLU A 565 -8.90 3.09 -0.12
N ARG A 566 -8.45 3.08 -1.38
CA ARG A 566 -9.06 3.89 -2.45
C ARG A 566 -10.42 3.34 -2.90
N LYS A 567 -10.50 2.02 -3.15
CA LYS A 567 -11.71 1.34 -3.65
C LYS A 567 -12.89 1.45 -2.69
N GLU A 568 -12.64 1.46 -1.38
CA GLU A 568 -13.66 1.67 -0.33
C GLU A 568 -13.99 3.16 -0.04
N GLY A 569 -13.41 4.12 -0.78
CA GLY A 569 -13.65 5.55 -0.59
C GLY A 569 -13.04 6.16 0.69
N LEU A 570 -12.20 5.39 1.40
CA LEU A 570 -11.59 5.81 2.67
C LEU A 570 -10.58 6.94 2.49
N LEU A 571 -9.82 6.92 1.39
CA LEU A 571 -8.88 7.99 1.04
C LEU A 571 -9.60 9.32 0.74
N ASP A 572 -10.66 9.29 -0.08
CA ASP A 572 -11.51 10.46 -0.36
C ASP A 572 -11.96 11.10 0.97
N ARG A 573 -12.51 10.30 1.89
CA ARG A 573 -13.01 10.80 3.17
C ARG A 573 -11.91 11.39 4.05
N CYS A 574 -10.69 10.84 4.02
CA CYS A 574 -9.54 11.42 4.71
C CYS A 574 -9.12 12.77 4.09
N TRP A 575 -9.12 12.89 2.76
CA TRP A 575 -8.80 14.14 2.08
C TRP A 575 -9.84 15.23 2.38
N VAL A 576 -11.13 14.89 2.45
CA VAL A 576 -12.19 15.82 2.90
C VAL A 576 -11.96 16.33 4.33
N ALA A 577 -11.47 15.46 5.22
CA ALA A 577 -11.11 15.84 6.58
C ALA A 577 -9.86 16.74 6.68
N GLY A 578 -9.23 17.10 5.54
CA GLY A 578 -8.09 18.02 5.46
C GLY A 578 -6.73 17.34 5.61
N VAL A 579 -6.66 16.04 5.32
CA VAL A 579 -5.41 15.28 5.22
C VAL A 579 -4.83 15.44 3.82
N SER A 580 -3.53 15.75 3.71
CA SER A 580 -2.84 15.86 2.42
C SER A 580 -2.46 14.49 1.84
N SER A 581 -2.42 14.36 0.51
CA SER A 581 -1.93 13.14 -0.16
C SER A 581 -0.50 12.76 0.29
N LEU A 582 0.36 13.75 0.54
CA LEU A 582 1.70 13.52 1.10
C LEU A 582 1.67 12.98 2.53
N GLU A 583 0.73 13.44 3.36
CA GLU A 583 0.54 12.92 4.72
C GLU A 583 0.06 11.45 4.68
N THR A 584 -0.83 11.11 3.73
CA THR A 584 -1.25 9.71 3.54
C THR A 584 -0.10 8.79 3.08
N MET A 585 0.73 9.24 2.14
CA MET A 585 1.88 8.46 1.66
C MET A 585 2.95 8.29 2.76
N LEU A 586 3.28 9.36 3.49
CA LEU A 586 4.25 9.31 4.60
C LEU A 586 3.75 8.42 5.74
N ALA A 587 2.47 8.49 6.11
CA ALA A 587 1.90 7.61 7.13
C ALA A 587 1.96 6.13 6.73
N HIS A 588 1.66 5.81 5.46
CA HIS A 588 1.84 4.44 4.94
C HIS A 588 3.30 4.01 4.98
N LEU A 589 4.23 4.86 4.53
CA LEU A 589 5.67 4.59 4.56
C LEU A 589 6.16 4.27 5.99
N PHE A 590 5.84 5.11 6.98
CA PHE A 590 6.26 4.87 8.37
C PHE A 590 5.57 3.65 9.00
N SER A 591 4.29 3.39 8.72
CA SER A 591 3.60 2.20 9.20
C SER A 591 4.17 0.91 8.61
N GLN A 592 4.47 0.86 7.31
CA GLN A 592 5.04 -0.31 6.66
C GLN A 592 6.51 -0.51 7.03
N LEU A 593 7.29 0.55 7.24
CA LEU A 593 8.67 0.47 7.72
C LEU A 593 8.78 -0.27 9.06
N PHE A 594 7.84 -0.06 9.98
CA PHE A 594 7.79 -0.81 11.24
C PHE A 594 7.63 -2.33 11.00
N VAL A 595 6.70 -2.72 10.13
CA VAL A 595 6.44 -4.13 9.80
C VAL A 595 7.65 -4.76 9.12
N ILE A 596 8.23 -4.09 8.13
CA ILE A 596 9.43 -4.53 7.43
C ILE A 596 10.62 -4.67 8.39
N SER A 597 10.77 -3.76 9.36
CA SER A 597 11.86 -3.86 10.36
C SER A 597 11.78 -5.15 11.18
N VAL A 598 10.57 -5.59 11.55
CA VAL A 598 10.36 -6.87 12.25
C VAL A 598 10.66 -8.06 11.31
N GLN A 599 10.22 -7.99 10.05
CA GLN A 599 10.53 -9.03 9.05
C GLN A 599 12.03 -9.19 8.83
N ILE A 600 12.76 -8.09 8.65
CA ILE A 600 14.23 -8.08 8.47
C ILE A 600 14.93 -8.68 9.69
N LEU A 601 14.53 -8.30 10.91
CA LEU A 601 15.10 -8.86 12.13
C LEU A 601 14.92 -10.39 12.21
N LEU A 602 13.72 -10.88 11.89
CA LEU A 602 13.43 -12.32 11.88
C LEU A 602 14.21 -13.07 10.79
N MET A 603 14.32 -12.50 9.58
CA MET A 603 15.11 -13.09 8.49
C MET A 603 16.59 -13.18 8.87
N LEU A 604 17.19 -12.08 9.35
CA LEU A 604 18.60 -12.05 9.74
C LEU A 604 18.91 -13.01 10.91
N LEU A 605 17.98 -13.16 11.86
CA LEU A 605 18.08 -14.14 12.95
C LEU A 605 18.20 -15.57 12.38
N PHE A 606 17.36 -15.94 11.42
CA PHE A 606 17.43 -17.26 10.78
C PHE A 606 18.72 -17.45 9.98
N ILE A 607 19.13 -16.45 9.19
CA ILE A 607 20.33 -16.52 8.35
C ILE A 607 21.59 -16.73 9.19
N PHE A 608 21.73 -15.98 10.29
CA PHE A 608 22.95 -16.02 11.11
C PHE A 608 22.93 -17.09 12.21
N LEU A 609 21.80 -17.34 12.87
CA LEU A 609 21.73 -18.33 13.97
C LEU A 609 21.38 -19.75 13.49
N VAL A 610 20.47 -19.89 12.54
CA VAL A 610 20.00 -21.21 12.07
C VAL A 610 20.88 -21.73 10.94
N PHE A 611 21.07 -20.91 9.89
CA PHE A 611 21.84 -21.29 8.70
C PHE A 611 23.33 -20.97 8.79
N LYS A 612 23.77 -20.21 9.80
CA LYS A 612 25.18 -19.86 10.06
C LYS A 612 25.92 -19.29 8.84
N ILE A 613 25.22 -18.52 8.01
CA ILE A 613 25.81 -17.87 6.83
C ILE A 613 26.87 -16.85 7.30
N PRO A 614 28.12 -16.90 6.78
CA PRO A 614 29.18 -16.03 7.27
C PRO A 614 28.91 -14.56 6.94
N ASN A 615 29.35 -13.67 7.83
CA ASN A 615 29.30 -12.23 7.66
C ASN A 615 30.56 -11.59 8.26
N GLU A 616 31.52 -11.27 7.39
CA GLU A 616 32.79 -10.61 7.71
C GLU A 616 32.66 -9.08 7.83
N GLY A 617 31.56 -8.51 7.33
CA GLY A 617 31.33 -7.07 7.26
C GLY A 617 30.45 -6.48 8.36
N SER A 618 30.32 -5.16 8.34
CA SER A 618 29.48 -4.42 9.29
C SER A 618 28.00 -4.78 9.14
N LEU A 619 27.44 -5.40 10.19
CA LEU A 619 26.02 -5.73 10.30
C LEU A 619 25.10 -4.49 10.23
N ALA A 620 25.61 -3.31 10.59
CA ALA A 620 24.89 -2.05 10.40
C ALA A 620 24.72 -1.69 8.92
N LEU A 621 25.72 -1.93 8.06
CA LEU A 621 25.62 -1.71 6.62
C LEU A 621 24.67 -2.73 5.96
N VAL A 622 24.70 -3.99 6.41
CA VAL A 622 23.76 -5.04 6.01
C VAL A 622 22.32 -4.62 6.28
N ILE A 623 22.00 -4.25 7.54
CA ILE A 623 20.65 -3.79 7.92
C ILE A 623 20.25 -2.54 7.15
N ALA A 624 21.14 -1.54 7.05
CA ALA A 624 20.83 -0.28 6.36
C ALA A 624 20.47 -0.49 4.89
N LEU A 625 21.18 -1.37 4.17
CA LEU A 625 20.90 -1.66 2.76
C LEU A 625 19.59 -2.44 2.59
N ILE A 626 19.30 -3.41 3.45
CA ILE A 626 18.05 -4.19 3.39
C ILE A 626 16.84 -3.30 3.73
N VAL A 627 16.95 -2.43 4.74
CA VAL A 627 15.91 -1.43 5.07
C VAL A 627 15.68 -0.46 3.90
N LEU A 628 16.76 0.05 3.29
CA LEU A 628 16.67 0.95 2.13
C LEU A 628 16.00 0.25 0.93
N GLN A 629 16.28 -1.04 0.72
CA GLN A 629 15.62 -1.82 -0.32
C GLN A 629 14.14 -2.07 -0.01
N GLY A 630 13.78 -2.35 1.25
CA GLY A 630 12.38 -2.45 1.69
C GLY A 630 11.60 -1.15 1.48
N VAL A 631 12.20 0.00 1.81
CA VAL A 631 11.64 1.33 1.52
C VAL A 631 11.44 1.54 0.02
N THR A 632 12.40 1.12 -0.82
CA THR A 632 12.28 1.19 -2.28
C THR A 632 11.13 0.32 -2.79
N GLY A 633 10.89 -0.83 -2.15
CA GLY A 633 9.72 -1.69 -2.40
C GLY A 633 8.39 -1.03 -2.03
N ILE A 634 8.30 -0.36 -0.87
CA ILE A 634 7.12 0.46 -0.50
C ILE A 634 6.86 1.51 -1.59
N SER A 635 7.89 2.28 -1.96
CA SER A 635 7.79 3.36 -2.95
C SER A 635 7.34 2.85 -4.32
N PHE A 636 7.83 1.69 -4.75
CA PHE A 636 7.37 1.05 -5.99
C PHE A 636 5.93 0.51 -5.89
N GLY A 637 5.54 -0.05 -4.74
CA GLY A 637 4.15 -0.43 -4.46
C GLY A 637 3.17 0.75 -4.52
N LEU A 638 3.59 1.95 -4.10
CA LEU A 638 2.83 3.19 -4.28
C LEU A 638 2.69 3.62 -5.75
N VAL A 639 3.69 3.37 -6.60
CA VAL A 639 3.58 3.61 -8.06
C VAL A 639 2.53 2.67 -8.67
N ILE A 640 2.57 1.38 -8.33
CA ILE A 640 1.59 0.38 -8.80
C ILE A 640 0.18 0.78 -8.37
N SER A 641 -0.02 1.14 -7.09
CA SER A 641 -1.35 1.52 -6.59
C SER A 641 -1.86 2.84 -7.17
N ALA A 642 -0.99 3.78 -7.53
CA ALA A 642 -1.39 5.01 -8.20
C ALA A 642 -1.89 4.75 -9.64
N ALA A 643 -1.20 3.86 -10.37
CA ALA A 643 -1.49 3.54 -11.76
C ALA A 643 -2.70 2.60 -11.94
N ILE A 644 -2.83 1.58 -11.11
CA ILE A 644 -3.82 0.50 -11.27
C ILE A 644 -4.99 0.68 -10.31
N ASP A 645 -6.22 0.52 -10.81
CA ASP A 645 -7.45 0.67 -10.02
C ASP A 645 -7.88 -0.56 -9.25
N ASP A 646 -7.80 -1.74 -9.89
CA ASP A 646 -8.30 -2.98 -9.32
C ASP A 646 -7.23 -3.78 -8.59
N GLU A 647 -7.68 -4.44 -7.52
CA GLU A 647 -6.89 -5.31 -6.65
C GLU A 647 -6.26 -6.49 -7.40
N GLN A 648 -7.02 -7.15 -8.29
CA GLN A 648 -6.52 -8.32 -9.01
C GLN A 648 -5.44 -7.91 -10.01
N SER A 649 -5.66 -6.82 -10.75
CA SER A 649 -4.67 -6.25 -11.67
C SER A 649 -3.41 -5.75 -10.93
N ALA A 650 -3.54 -5.18 -9.74
CA ALA A 650 -2.40 -4.73 -8.95
C ALA A 650 -1.54 -5.90 -8.46
N ASN A 651 -2.17 -6.99 -7.99
CA ASN A 651 -1.47 -8.22 -7.61
C ASN A 651 -0.81 -8.91 -8.82
N GLN A 652 -1.50 -8.98 -9.96
CA GLN A 652 -0.94 -9.50 -11.20
C GLN A 652 0.28 -8.69 -11.68
N ALA A 653 0.23 -7.36 -11.60
CA ALA A 653 1.37 -6.51 -11.94
C ALA A 653 2.57 -6.74 -11.00
N ALA A 654 2.33 -6.83 -9.68
CA ALA A 654 3.38 -7.11 -8.72
C ALA A 654 4.06 -8.48 -8.96
N LEU A 655 3.26 -9.52 -9.25
CA LEU A 655 3.75 -10.87 -9.56
C LEU A 655 4.43 -10.96 -10.94
N GLY A 656 3.90 -10.27 -11.96
CA GLY A 656 4.50 -10.23 -13.29
C GLY A 656 5.87 -9.55 -13.32
N ILE A 657 6.11 -8.61 -12.42
CA ILE A 657 7.40 -7.91 -12.26
C ILE A 657 8.36 -8.69 -11.34
N PHE A 658 7.88 -9.66 -10.55
CA PHE A 658 8.70 -10.46 -9.63
C PHE A 658 9.75 -11.31 -10.37
N TYR A 659 9.29 -12.29 -11.15
CA TYR A 659 10.17 -13.30 -11.73
C TYR A 659 11.21 -12.73 -12.72
N PRO A 660 10.88 -11.81 -13.65
CA PRO A 660 11.87 -11.26 -14.58
C PRO A 660 12.99 -10.51 -13.86
N ASN A 661 12.67 -9.71 -12.83
CA ASN A 661 13.68 -8.99 -12.06
C ASN A 661 14.54 -9.97 -11.22
N LEU A 662 13.95 -10.98 -10.59
CA LEU A 662 14.70 -11.98 -9.81
C LEU A 662 15.76 -12.71 -10.67
N ILE A 663 15.42 -13.00 -11.93
CA ILE A 663 16.34 -13.65 -12.89
C ILE A 663 17.39 -12.66 -13.42
N ILE A 664 16.96 -11.45 -13.83
CA ILE A 664 17.82 -10.49 -14.54
C ILE A 664 18.72 -9.68 -13.58
N SER A 665 18.35 -9.51 -12.31
CA SER A 665 19.09 -8.68 -11.33
C SER A 665 20.39 -9.29 -10.79
N GLY A 666 20.80 -10.46 -11.26
CA GLY A 666 22.06 -11.07 -10.83
C GLY A 666 22.02 -11.78 -9.47
N ILE A 667 20.82 -12.07 -8.96
CA ILE A 667 20.58 -12.69 -7.65
C ILE A 667 20.79 -14.20 -7.68
N ILE A 668 20.13 -14.88 -8.62
CA ILE A 668 20.25 -16.34 -8.78
C ILE A 668 21.52 -16.69 -9.55
N TRP A 669 21.89 -15.90 -10.57
CA TRP A 669 22.98 -16.21 -11.48
C TRP A 669 23.80 -14.95 -11.81
N PRO A 670 25.13 -15.03 -12.05
CA PRO A 670 25.95 -13.85 -12.37
C PRO A 670 25.44 -13.05 -13.59
N VAL A 671 25.53 -11.72 -13.48
CA VAL A 671 25.10 -10.76 -14.53
C VAL A 671 25.92 -10.93 -15.81
N GLU A 672 27.14 -11.46 -15.68
CA GLU A 672 28.08 -11.79 -16.75
C GLU A 672 27.51 -12.82 -17.73
N CYS A 673 26.59 -13.68 -17.30
CA CYS A 673 25.95 -14.67 -18.15
C CYS A 673 24.76 -14.12 -18.95
N ILE A 674 24.34 -12.87 -18.70
CA ILE A 674 23.17 -12.28 -19.35
C ILE A 674 23.57 -11.73 -20.74
N PRO A 675 22.82 -12.06 -21.82
CA PRO A 675 23.08 -11.53 -23.16
C PRO A 675 23.11 -9.99 -23.19
N TYR A 676 24.00 -9.41 -24.02
CA TYR A 676 24.29 -7.98 -24.02
C TYR A 676 23.06 -7.04 -23.99
N PRO A 677 21.98 -7.24 -24.77
CA PRO A 677 20.80 -6.36 -24.71
C PRO A 677 20.11 -6.37 -23.34
N LEU A 678 19.98 -7.56 -22.72
CA LEU A 678 19.37 -7.74 -21.41
C LEU A 678 20.30 -7.33 -20.26
N ARG A 679 21.62 -7.33 -20.49
CA ARG A 679 22.60 -6.88 -19.48
C ARG A 679 22.46 -5.38 -19.18
N TYR A 680 22.16 -4.55 -20.17
CA TYR A 680 21.85 -3.12 -19.92
C TYR A 680 20.58 -2.94 -19.09
N LEU A 681 19.54 -3.74 -19.35
CA LEU A 681 18.32 -3.75 -18.53
C LEU A 681 18.64 -4.18 -17.08
N SER A 682 19.47 -5.21 -16.89
CA SER A 682 19.95 -5.64 -15.56
C SER A 682 20.56 -4.50 -14.76
N LEU A 683 21.46 -3.72 -15.37
CA LEU A 683 22.13 -2.60 -14.69
C LEU A 683 21.18 -1.43 -14.35
N ALA A 684 20.00 -1.36 -14.97
CA ALA A 684 18.98 -0.38 -14.62
C ALA A 684 18.12 -0.82 -13.42
N LEU A 685 17.98 -2.12 -13.14
CA LEU A 685 17.05 -2.62 -12.11
C LEU A 685 17.48 -2.20 -10.68
N PRO A 686 16.53 -1.86 -9.79
CA PRO A 686 16.82 -1.35 -8.44
C PRO A 686 17.44 -2.39 -7.49
N GLN A 687 17.48 -3.67 -7.87
CA GLN A 687 18.02 -4.75 -7.05
C GLN A 687 19.46 -5.13 -7.41
N THR A 688 19.91 -4.86 -8.62
CA THR A 688 21.17 -5.42 -9.17
C THR A 688 22.39 -4.99 -8.38
N TYR A 689 22.63 -3.68 -8.29
CA TYR A 689 23.76 -3.14 -7.53
C TYR A 689 23.59 -3.30 -6.01
N ALA A 690 22.36 -3.36 -5.50
CA ALA A 690 22.10 -3.66 -4.09
C ALA A 690 22.54 -5.09 -3.74
N SER A 691 22.24 -6.08 -4.60
CA SER A 691 22.65 -7.47 -4.41
C SER A 691 24.17 -7.66 -4.46
N GLU A 692 24.85 -6.92 -5.34
CA GLU A 692 26.32 -6.93 -5.47
C GLU A 692 26.98 -6.27 -4.25
N ALA A 693 26.47 -5.11 -3.83
CA ALA A 693 26.94 -4.41 -2.64
C ALA A 693 26.78 -5.27 -1.38
N LEU A 694 25.61 -5.90 -1.18
CA LEU A 694 25.37 -6.74 -0.01
C LEU A 694 26.28 -7.98 0.04
N ARG A 695 26.52 -8.64 -1.10
CA ARG A 695 27.51 -9.72 -1.21
C ARG A 695 28.94 -9.25 -0.87
N CYS A 696 29.32 -8.05 -1.31
CA CYS A 696 30.63 -7.46 -0.98
C CYS A 696 30.77 -7.11 0.51
N ILE A 697 29.72 -6.59 1.14
CA ILE A 697 29.71 -6.33 2.59
C ILE A 697 29.83 -7.66 3.34
N MET A 698 28.95 -8.63 3.08
CA MET A 698 28.87 -9.86 3.86
C MET A 698 30.11 -10.75 3.72
N TYR A 699 30.65 -10.95 2.51
CA TYR A 699 31.72 -11.95 2.30
C TYR A 699 33.11 -11.38 2.03
N ARG A 700 33.23 -10.07 1.73
CA ARG A 700 34.54 -9.42 1.56
C ARG A 700 34.88 -8.46 2.69
N GLY A 701 33.95 -8.20 3.61
CA GLY A 701 34.12 -7.23 4.70
C GLY A 701 34.28 -5.79 4.20
N TRP A 702 33.73 -5.45 3.03
CA TRP A 702 33.97 -4.14 2.41
C TRP A 702 33.04 -3.04 2.96
N ASP A 703 33.66 -1.94 3.37
CA ASP A 703 32.96 -0.70 3.78
C ASP A 703 32.58 0.20 2.58
N LEU A 704 31.86 1.28 2.90
CA LEU A 704 31.42 2.35 2.00
C LEU A 704 32.56 3.05 1.22
N SER A 705 33.84 2.82 1.56
CA SER A 705 34.98 3.34 0.79
C SER A 705 35.12 2.69 -0.59
N ARG A 706 34.57 1.48 -0.79
CA ARG A 706 34.66 0.74 -2.06
C ARG A 706 33.51 1.09 -3.00
N MET A 707 33.83 1.32 -4.27
CA MET A 707 32.85 1.68 -5.31
C MET A 707 31.68 0.70 -5.43
N MET A 708 31.93 -0.61 -5.36
CA MET A 708 30.87 -1.63 -5.43
C MET A 708 29.86 -1.50 -4.28
N VAL A 709 30.29 -1.02 -3.11
CA VAL A 709 29.44 -0.88 -1.92
C VAL A 709 28.61 0.42 -2.00
N TRP A 710 29.26 1.59 -2.09
CA TRP A 710 28.51 2.86 -2.09
C TRP A 710 27.60 3.03 -3.30
N ARG A 711 27.96 2.47 -4.47
CA ARG A 711 27.12 2.45 -5.67
C ARG A 711 25.76 1.80 -5.40
N GLY A 712 25.71 0.71 -4.63
CA GLY A 712 24.47 0.06 -4.23
C GLY A 712 23.53 1.03 -3.48
N PHE A 713 24.03 1.65 -2.41
CA PHE A 713 23.26 2.62 -1.62
C PHE A 713 22.78 3.82 -2.46
N VAL A 714 23.66 4.41 -3.28
CA VAL A 714 23.32 5.59 -4.10
C VAL A 714 22.26 5.26 -5.16
N VAL A 715 22.38 4.11 -5.85
CA VAL A 715 21.39 3.70 -6.86
C VAL A 715 20.04 3.36 -6.22
N THR A 716 20.03 2.64 -5.09
CA THR A 716 18.77 2.35 -4.38
C THR A 716 18.11 3.64 -3.86
N LEU A 717 18.89 4.59 -3.34
CA LEU A 717 18.36 5.90 -2.93
C LEU A 717 17.78 6.69 -4.11
N GLY A 718 18.47 6.68 -5.26
CA GLY A 718 17.99 7.27 -6.52
C GLY A 718 16.64 6.70 -6.93
N TRP A 719 16.52 5.37 -7.01
CA TRP A 719 15.26 4.68 -7.33
C TRP A 719 14.14 4.99 -6.33
N ASN A 720 14.45 5.03 -5.02
CA ASN A 720 13.47 5.41 -4.00
C ASN A 720 12.90 6.83 -4.24
N THR A 721 13.78 7.81 -4.49
CA THR A 721 13.32 9.19 -4.79
C THR A 721 12.51 9.26 -6.09
N PHE A 722 12.94 8.55 -7.14
CA PHE A 722 12.23 8.47 -8.41
C PHE A 722 10.82 7.90 -8.25
N PHE A 723 10.66 6.75 -7.57
CA PHE A 723 9.36 6.12 -7.36
C PHE A 723 8.43 6.99 -6.50
N LEU A 724 8.92 7.66 -5.45
CA LEU A 724 8.10 8.58 -4.65
C LEU A 724 7.61 9.79 -5.45
N ILE A 725 8.47 10.38 -6.28
CA ILE A 725 8.09 11.47 -7.19
C ILE A 725 7.06 10.98 -8.21
N LEU A 726 7.32 9.85 -8.86
CA LEU A 726 6.43 9.26 -9.87
C LEU A 726 5.04 8.94 -9.30
N ALA A 727 4.97 8.29 -8.14
CA ALA A 727 3.70 8.01 -7.45
C ALA A 727 2.94 9.31 -7.11
N THR A 728 3.64 10.33 -6.61
CA THR A 728 3.04 11.63 -6.29
C THR A 728 2.51 12.33 -7.54
N VAL A 729 3.24 12.28 -8.66
CA VAL A 729 2.81 12.84 -9.94
C VAL A 729 1.58 12.12 -10.49
N ILE A 730 1.57 10.77 -10.51
CA ILE A 730 0.43 9.98 -10.98
C ILE A 730 -0.83 10.28 -10.15
N LEU A 731 -0.72 10.27 -8.81
CA LEU A 731 -1.86 10.60 -7.93
C LEU A 731 -2.39 12.03 -8.14
N LYS A 732 -1.50 12.99 -8.43
CA LYS A 732 -1.86 14.40 -8.66
C LYS A 732 -2.41 14.70 -10.06
N LEU A 733 -2.02 13.92 -11.08
CA LEU A 733 -2.61 13.99 -12.42
C LEU A 733 -4.02 13.36 -12.47
N ARG A 734 -4.28 12.42 -11.55
CA ARG A 734 -5.51 11.66 -11.45
C ARG A 734 -6.63 12.35 -10.65
N THR A 735 -6.27 13.33 -9.82
CA THR A 735 -7.16 14.16 -8.98
C THR A 735 -7.35 15.54 -9.59
#